data_AF-A0A9W5TB24-F1
#
_entry.id   AF-A0A9W5TB24-F1
#
_cell.length_a   1.000
_cell.length_b   1.000
_cell.length_c   1.000
_cell.angle_alpha   90.00
_cell.angle_beta   90.00
_cell.angle_gamma   90.00
#
_symmetry.space_group_name_H-M   'P 1'
#
loop_
_entity.id
_entity.type
_entity.pdbx_description
1 polymer ?
#
loop_
_entity_poly.entity_id
_entity_poly.type
_entity_poly.pdbx_seq_one_letter_code
_entity_poly.pdbx_strand_id
1 'polypeptide(L)'
;MDNPADIERKARKSSKGGLMQFFFGGDDEDAHDLFNQAANMYKQQKQWKDAARCYTEAAKIGEKKSEFIFAASNLVDAANALVKDNEHTTEHIELLTRAANIYNRQGRFSQSGRILKNAAEAFEQKGDHNNAIDLYLKASDYYELDEFGKVAGSQTRMKYAELASQYAGKYTEAIKIYETEGHKNLKNQLLQYGVKDIFLKAGLLHLAACDATDAQIAFTKYEAADPKFASSREGRFLKALIDACEAEDAAMFQQAVVEYDGISRLDPWKVQMLVKIKESLPQVRGEVGAPPAMEEEHIDNIETMASGHAYWTEHVSKDGRRYFFNQQTKKSQWEKPDELKTEVERKIEAKTDWKQFVTAEGKVYYFNTKTRQSVWQKPEEVLQVIQEHEQEELSTKENAKAAFSKWLEEFNFNQRTTWEAAVRQLETHEKWKKFGILTKGEKKQLFSEFTSQAQRRNQEEMRRKRGMIGDLIINELGKWEELTLYTTYVDFAKRFHTKEWWNWADEKTRDSIFQETIERMERDLKAKEREKRIAAMNKLEQEMEKAANGDLPEWKNVKRQYANYEGLHLVDVLECHRQVFRRLYRIRIKEAEQLAYRAQRKRRQRFLAFLEVSATVSAYYPEYDAAARGEIHGRTVFEDFIKAHSTEAVYLDIVGQPGSTPYDLFRDVQGPLRSKYKMERENVKKLISQGILDRNATLEEYERVTQENNACSKANVSLIHESLRRSKQLRQKMRSQSAEEGEIRHSVESISSDDSYDGHTEVGDPKRRRRKQ
;
A
#
# COMPACT_ATOMS: atom_id res chain seq x y z
N MET A 1 -21.64 2.70 -26.04
CA MET A 1 -21.05 2.48 -24.71
C MET A 1 -21.97 3.17 -23.73
N ASP A 2 -22.52 2.42 -22.77
CA ASP A 2 -23.40 2.99 -21.75
C ASP A 2 -22.64 4.08 -20.96
N ASN A 3 -23.31 5.19 -20.66
CA ASN A 3 -22.71 6.27 -19.87
C ASN A 3 -22.53 5.79 -18.41
N PRO A 4 -21.37 6.03 -17.74
CA PRO A 4 -21.18 5.65 -16.34
C PRO A 4 -22.27 6.17 -15.40
N ALA A 5 -22.85 7.34 -15.67
CA ALA A 5 -23.97 7.89 -14.90
C ALA A 5 -25.26 7.07 -15.02
N ASP A 6 -25.49 6.43 -16.17
CA ASP A 6 -26.66 5.58 -16.38
C ASP A 6 -26.50 4.23 -15.66
N ILE A 7 -25.27 3.68 -15.64
CA ILE A 7 -24.94 2.47 -14.88
C ILE A 7 -25.03 2.74 -13.38
N GLU A 8 -24.52 3.89 -12.90
CA GLU A 8 -24.67 4.28 -11.49
C GLU A 8 -26.15 4.43 -11.12
N ARG A 9 -26.97 5.01 -12.00
CA ARG A 9 -28.42 5.13 -11.78
C ARG A 9 -29.10 3.75 -11.72
N LYS A 10 -28.70 2.80 -12.58
CA LYS A 10 -29.15 1.39 -12.51
C LYS A 10 -28.74 0.77 -11.17
N ALA A 11 -27.47 0.92 -10.77
CA ALA A 11 -26.95 0.40 -9.50
C ALA A 11 -27.70 0.94 -8.26
N ARG A 12 -27.99 2.24 -8.22
CA ARG A 12 -28.77 2.88 -7.14
C ARG A 12 -30.22 2.38 -7.08
N LYS A 13 -30.83 2.05 -8.23
CA LYS A 13 -32.18 1.47 -8.28
C LYS A 13 -32.16 0.04 -7.74
N SER A 14 -31.20 -0.77 -8.15
CA SER A 14 -31.02 -2.15 -7.67
C SER A 14 -30.66 -2.22 -6.17
N SER A 15 -29.94 -1.23 -5.65
CA SER A 15 -29.56 -1.14 -4.21
C SER A 15 -30.74 -0.85 -3.26
N LYS A 16 -31.84 -0.26 -3.74
CA LYS A 16 -33.01 0.13 -2.92
C LYS A 16 -34.05 -1.00 -2.72
N GLY A 17 -33.70 -2.24 -3.04
CA GLY A 17 -34.59 -3.41 -3.05
C GLY A 17 -35.51 -3.52 -1.83
N GLY A 18 -36.79 -3.21 -2.05
CA GLY A 18 -37.90 -3.31 -1.10
C GLY A 18 -39.16 -2.80 -1.77
N LEU A 19 -40.17 -3.66 -1.95
CA LEU A 19 -41.43 -3.44 -2.69
C LEU A 19 -41.36 -3.58 -4.23
N MET A 20 -40.57 -2.80 -4.98
CA MET A 20 -40.63 -2.82 -6.46
C MET A 20 -40.04 -4.08 -7.12
N GLN A 21 -39.05 -4.72 -6.49
CA GLN A 21 -38.43 -5.96 -7.01
C GLN A 21 -39.34 -7.19 -6.85
N PHE A 22 -40.40 -7.08 -6.04
CA PHE A 22 -41.42 -8.11 -5.89
C PHE A 22 -42.52 -8.03 -6.97
N PHE A 23 -42.70 -6.87 -7.61
CA PHE A 23 -43.75 -6.63 -8.61
C PHE A 23 -43.28 -6.68 -10.07
N PHE A 24 -41.99 -6.40 -10.33
CA PHE A 24 -41.45 -6.35 -11.69
C PHE A 24 -40.17 -7.18 -11.75
N GLY A 25 -40.31 -8.50 -11.92
CA GLY A 25 -39.17 -9.41 -12.08
C GLY A 25 -38.16 -8.85 -13.09
N GLY A 26 -36.94 -8.58 -12.61
CA GLY A 26 -35.85 -8.03 -13.40
C GLY A 26 -34.55 -8.71 -12.98
N ASP A 27 -33.75 -9.07 -13.99
CA ASP A 27 -32.54 -9.88 -13.90
C ASP A 27 -31.55 -9.45 -12.79
N ASP A 28 -30.94 -10.45 -12.17
CA ASP A 28 -29.91 -10.38 -11.11
C ASP A 28 -28.60 -9.75 -11.61
N GLU A 29 -28.60 -8.45 -11.91
CA GLU A 29 -27.35 -7.69 -11.92
C GLU A 29 -27.08 -7.16 -10.51
N ASP A 30 -26.10 -7.78 -9.86
CA ASP A 30 -25.72 -7.44 -8.50
C ASP A 30 -25.35 -5.96 -8.40
N ALA A 31 -26.07 -5.21 -7.57
CA ALA A 31 -25.87 -3.77 -7.40
C ALA A 31 -24.41 -3.42 -7.05
N HIS A 32 -23.72 -4.32 -6.34
CA HIS A 32 -22.28 -4.24 -6.06
C HIS A 32 -21.43 -4.19 -7.34
N ASP A 33 -21.70 -5.08 -8.29
CA ASP A 33 -20.95 -5.20 -9.54
C ASP A 33 -21.24 -4.03 -10.47
N LEU A 34 -22.49 -3.56 -10.50
CA LEU A 34 -22.86 -2.35 -11.24
C LEU A 34 -22.15 -1.09 -10.71
N PHE A 35 -22.00 -0.94 -9.38
CA PHE A 35 -21.21 0.16 -8.82
C PHE A 35 -19.72 0.04 -9.15
N ASN A 36 -19.15 -1.17 -9.15
CA ASN A 36 -17.75 -1.37 -9.55
C ASN A 36 -17.51 -1.13 -11.04
N GLN A 37 -18.46 -1.53 -11.90
CA GLN A 37 -18.42 -1.23 -13.33
C GLN A 37 -18.48 0.28 -13.57
N ALA A 38 -19.43 0.98 -12.93
CA ALA A 38 -19.52 2.44 -13.01
C ALA A 38 -18.24 3.12 -12.49
N ALA A 39 -17.69 2.67 -11.36
CA ALA A 39 -16.46 3.21 -10.78
C ALA A 39 -15.25 3.04 -11.71
N ASN A 40 -15.12 1.88 -12.35
CA ASN A 40 -14.06 1.62 -13.33
C ASN A 40 -14.20 2.51 -14.58
N MET A 41 -15.42 2.77 -15.03
CA MET A 41 -15.67 3.67 -16.17
C MET A 41 -15.38 5.14 -15.80
N TYR A 42 -15.76 5.58 -14.59
CA TYR A 42 -15.38 6.90 -14.07
C TYR A 42 -13.86 7.05 -13.96
N LYS A 43 -13.16 5.98 -13.54
CA LYS A 43 -11.69 5.92 -13.50
C LYS A 43 -11.05 6.07 -14.88
N GLN A 44 -11.60 5.40 -15.91
CA GLN A 44 -11.15 5.56 -17.30
C GLN A 44 -11.34 7.00 -17.81
N GLN A 45 -12.40 7.67 -17.39
CA GLN A 45 -12.69 9.07 -17.72
C GLN A 45 -11.95 10.08 -16.85
N LYS A 46 -11.06 9.62 -15.95
CA LYS A 46 -10.31 10.45 -14.97
C LYS A 46 -11.22 11.27 -14.03
N GLN A 47 -12.47 10.84 -13.84
CA GLN A 47 -13.39 11.42 -12.86
C GLN A 47 -13.19 10.72 -11.52
N TRP A 48 -12.12 11.08 -10.83
CA TRP A 48 -11.64 10.37 -9.63
C TRP A 48 -12.57 10.49 -8.43
N LYS A 49 -13.13 11.68 -8.18
CA LYS A 49 -14.12 11.90 -7.11
C LYS A 49 -15.38 11.05 -7.28
N ASP A 50 -15.87 10.93 -8.51
CA ASP A 50 -17.08 10.16 -8.82
C ASP A 50 -16.81 8.65 -8.71
N ALA A 51 -15.63 8.21 -9.16
CA ALA A 51 -15.15 6.83 -8.99
C ALA A 51 -15.04 6.46 -7.50
N ALA A 52 -14.45 7.32 -6.66
CA ALA A 52 -14.31 7.09 -5.23
C ALA A 52 -15.66 6.95 -4.51
N ARG A 53 -16.66 7.78 -4.88
CA ARG A 53 -18.03 7.65 -4.36
C ARG A 53 -18.65 6.30 -4.74
N CYS A 54 -18.52 5.89 -6.01
CA CYS A 54 -19.06 4.61 -6.48
C CYS A 54 -18.42 3.42 -5.76
N TYR A 55 -17.09 3.42 -5.57
CA TYR A 55 -16.39 2.39 -4.80
C TYR A 55 -16.81 2.37 -3.32
N THR A 56 -17.04 3.54 -2.72
CA THR A 56 -17.50 3.64 -1.32
C THR A 56 -18.92 3.07 -1.16
N GLU A 57 -19.82 3.34 -2.11
CA GLU A 57 -21.15 2.74 -2.13
C GLU A 57 -21.10 1.22 -2.39
N ALA A 58 -20.22 0.75 -3.28
CA ALA A 58 -19.96 -0.68 -3.48
C ALA A 58 -19.49 -1.34 -2.18
N ALA A 59 -18.56 -0.70 -1.46
CA ALA A 59 -18.07 -1.20 -0.18
C ALA A 59 -19.19 -1.31 0.88
N LYS A 60 -20.08 -0.31 0.99
CA LYS A 60 -21.24 -0.35 1.90
C LYS A 60 -22.18 -1.51 1.57
N ILE A 61 -22.39 -1.81 0.30
CA ILE A 61 -23.23 -2.94 -0.14
C ILE A 61 -22.53 -4.26 0.18
N GLY A 62 -21.22 -4.37 -0.08
CA GLY A 62 -20.42 -5.55 0.27
C GLY A 62 -20.46 -5.84 1.77
N GLU A 63 -20.35 -4.82 2.63
CA GLU A 63 -20.50 -4.98 4.08
C GLU A 63 -21.90 -5.50 4.48
N LYS A 64 -22.97 -4.97 3.88
CA LYS A 64 -24.35 -5.46 4.12
C LYS A 64 -24.53 -6.92 3.70
N LYS A 65 -23.87 -7.33 2.61
CA LYS A 65 -23.86 -8.71 2.11
C LYS A 65 -22.89 -9.63 2.87
N SER A 66 -22.18 -9.13 3.88
CA SER A 66 -21.13 -9.85 4.62
C SER A 66 -19.91 -10.27 3.76
N GLU A 67 -19.70 -9.59 2.64
CA GLU A 67 -18.57 -9.75 1.73
C GLU A 67 -17.42 -8.80 2.11
N PHE A 68 -16.88 -8.99 3.31
CA PHE A 68 -15.93 -8.07 3.94
C PHE A 68 -14.62 -7.88 3.17
N ILE A 69 -14.13 -8.91 2.48
CA ILE A 69 -12.89 -8.83 1.69
C ILE A 69 -13.08 -7.91 0.48
N PHE A 70 -14.18 -8.05 -0.25
CA PHE A 70 -14.51 -7.21 -1.39
C PHE A 70 -14.79 -5.77 -0.95
N ALA A 71 -15.50 -5.59 0.16
CA ALA A 71 -15.71 -4.27 0.73
C ALA A 71 -14.40 -3.55 1.09
N ALA A 72 -13.46 -4.27 1.73
CA ALA A 72 -12.16 -3.70 2.06
C ALA A 72 -11.32 -3.38 0.82
N SER A 73 -11.37 -4.21 -0.23
CA SER A 73 -10.72 -3.90 -1.52
C SER A 73 -11.27 -2.64 -2.16
N ASN A 74 -12.61 -2.52 -2.24
CA ASN A 74 -13.26 -1.35 -2.82
C ASN A 74 -12.95 -0.07 -2.03
N LEU A 75 -12.80 -0.14 -0.69
CA LEU A 75 -12.36 1.01 0.11
C LEU A 75 -10.92 1.44 -0.21
N VAL A 76 -10.02 0.50 -0.47
CA VAL A 76 -8.65 0.81 -0.91
C VAL A 76 -8.65 1.45 -2.30
N ASP A 77 -9.47 0.94 -3.23
CA ASP A 77 -9.61 1.52 -4.57
C ASP A 77 -10.25 2.91 -4.53
N ALA A 78 -11.21 3.14 -3.63
CA ALA A 78 -11.76 4.47 -3.35
C ALA A 78 -10.68 5.43 -2.83
N ALA A 79 -9.86 4.99 -1.87
CA ALA A 79 -8.77 5.79 -1.32
C ALA A 79 -7.73 6.15 -2.40
N ASN A 80 -7.33 5.17 -3.23
CA ASN A 80 -6.41 5.39 -4.34
C ASN A 80 -6.98 6.37 -5.38
N ALA A 81 -8.28 6.33 -5.64
CA ALA A 81 -8.95 7.31 -6.51
C ALA A 81 -8.91 8.71 -5.90
N LEU A 82 -9.19 8.88 -4.60
CA LEU A 82 -9.12 10.18 -3.93
C LEU A 82 -7.71 10.79 -3.96
N VAL A 83 -6.67 9.98 -3.76
CA VAL A 83 -5.26 10.45 -3.86
C VAL A 83 -4.95 11.00 -5.26
N LYS A 84 -5.55 10.43 -6.31
CA LYS A 84 -5.39 10.91 -7.70
C LYS A 84 -6.22 12.15 -8.02
N ASP A 85 -7.33 12.38 -7.31
CA ASP A 85 -8.15 13.58 -7.44
C ASP A 85 -7.48 14.80 -6.82
N ASN A 86 -7.05 14.64 -5.55
CA ASN A 86 -6.37 15.68 -4.79
C ASN A 86 -5.50 15.04 -3.70
N GLU A 87 -4.20 15.22 -3.82
CA GLU A 87 -3.18 14.67 -2.93
C GLU A 87 -3.33 15.16 -1.47
N HIS A 88 -3.95 16.33 -1.28
CA HIS A 88 -4.03 16.98 0.03
C HIS A 88 -5.18 16.51 0.92
N THR A 89 -6.19 15.79 0.40
CA THR A 89 -7.37 15.39 1.19
C THR A 89 -7.04 14.31 2.23
N THR A 90 -7.54 14.40 3.47
CA THR A 90 -7.35 13.39 4.54
C THR A 90 -8.37 12.24 4.46
N GLU A 91 -9.46 12.40 3.71
CA GLU A 91 -10.53 11.41 3.55
C GLU A 91 -10.01 10.04 3.10
N HIS A 92 -8.98 9.99 2.24
CA HIS A 92 -8.40 8.71 1.78
C HIS A 92 -7.80 7.89 2.93
N ILE A 93 -7.28 8.55 3.97
CA ILE A 93 -6.64 7.90 5.13
C ILE A 93 -7.69 7.23 6.02
N GLU A 94 -8.84 7.87 6.21
CA GLU A 94 -9.96 7.28 6.94
C GLU A 94 -10.46 6.00 6.24
N LEU A 95 -10.55 6.03 4.91
CA LEU A 95 -10.91 4.86 4.10
C LEU A 95 -9.87 3.73 4.21
N LEU A 96 -8.57 4.05 4.14
CA LEU A 96 -7.49 3.06 4.31
C LEU A 96 -7.50 2.46 5.72
N THR A 97 -7.69 3.28 6.75
CA THR A 97 -7.76 2.82 8.15
C THR A 97 -8.95 1.90 8.37
N ARG A 98 -10.11 2.24 7.81
CA ARG A 98 -11.30 1.38 7.82
C ARG A 98 -11.05 0.07 7.09
N ALA A 99 -10.47 0.11 5.88
CA ALA A 99 -10.13 -1.08 5.11
C ALA A 99 -9.16 -2.01 5.87
N ALA A 100 -8.12 -1.45 6.49
CA ALA A 100 -7.17 -2.18 7.31
C ALA A 100 -7.86 -2.90 8.48
N ASN A 101 -8.78 -2.24 9.17
CA ASN A 101 -9.53 -2.85 10.27
C ASN A 101 -10.43 -4.00 9.81
N ILE A 102 -11.03 -3.90 8.62
CA ILE A 102 -11.82 -4.99 8.03
C ILE A 102 -10.92 -6.18 7.68
N TYR A 103 -9.77 -5.94 7.04
CA TYR A 103 -8.80 -7.02 6.74
C TYR A 103 -8.27 -7.69 8.00
N ASN A 104 -8.02 -6.92 9.07
CA ASN A 104 -7.57 -7.45 10.35
C ASN A 104 -8.61 -8.42 10.95
N ARG A 105 -9.89 -8.02 10.97
CA ARG A 105 -11.00 -8.88 11.44
C ARG A 105 -11.16 -10.17 10.63
N GLN A 106 -10.73 -10.18 9.37
CA GLN A 106 -10.76 -11.33 8.47
C GLN A 106 -9.48 -12.20 8.56
N GLY A 107 -8.54 -11.88 9.45
CA GLY A 107 -7.28 -12.62 9.62
C GLY A 107 -6.25 -12.38 8.50
N ARG A 108 -6.39 -11.29 7.74
CA ARG A 108 -5.45 -10.87 6.68
C ARG A 108 -4.47 -9.83 7.22
N PHE A 109 -3.66 -10.22 8.19
CA PHE A 109 -2.79 -9.34 8.99
C PHE A 109 -1.73 -8.59 8.15
N SER A 110 -0.97 -9.28 7.28
CA SER A 110 0.00 -8.61 6.39
C SER A 110 -0.63 -7.57 5.46
N GLN A 111 -1.83 -7.82 4.95
CA GLN A 111 -2.53 -6.85 4.09
C GLN A 111 -2.95 -5.62 4.87
N SER A 112 -3.42 -5.82 6.10
CA SER A 112 -3.77 -4.74 7.02
C SER A 112 -2.56 -3.88 7.38
N GLY A 113 -1.43 -4.51 7.76
CA GLY A 113 -0.17 -3.81 8.04
C GLY A 113 0.34 -3.00 6.84
N ARG A 114 0.23 -3.54 5.63
CA ARG A 114 0.61 -2.83 4.40
C ARG A 114 -0.23 -1.59 4.14
N ILE A 115 -1.54 -1.70 4.31
CA ILE A 115 -2.46 -0.57 4.13
C ILE A 115 -2.18 0.54 5.14
N LEU A 116 -1.97 0.20 6.41
CA LEU A 116 -1.63 1.19 7.45
C LEU A 116 -0.26 1.83 7.21
N LYS A 117 0.73 1.06 6.74
CA LYS A 117 2.04 1.60 6.36
C LYS A 117 1.90 2.66 5.26
N ASN A 118 1.14 2.35 4.20
CA ASN A 118 0.91 3.31 3.11
C ASN A 118 0.19 4.58 3.61
N ALA A 119 -0.74 4.43 4.55
CA ALA A 119 -1.40 5.57 5.19
C ALA A 119 -0.42 6.41 6.03
N ALA A 120 0.54 5.78 6.71
CA ALA A 120 1.57 6.47 7.48
C ALA A 120 2.56 7.23 6.57
N GLU A 121 2.97 6.63 5.46
CA GLU A 121 3.81 7.28 4.43
C GLU A 121 3.12 8.53 3.84
N ALA A 122 1.79 8.49 3.66
CA ALA A 122 1.02 9.64 3.20
C ALA A 122 0.99 10.80 4.23
N PHE A 123 0.97 10.51 5.53
CA PHE A 123 1.09 11.55 6.56
C PHE A 123 2.50 12.12 6.65
N GLU A 124 3.53 11.29 6.46
CA GLU A 124 4.93 11.70 6.41
C GLU A 124 5.17 12.72 5.27
N GLN A 125 4.62 12.47 4.09
CA GLN A 125 4.68 13.40 2.95
C GLN A 125 3.98 14.74 3.22
N LYS A 126 2.93 14.74 4.06
CA LYS A 126 2.20 15.95 4.46
C LYS A 126 2.86 16.70 5.63
N GLY A 127 3.92 16.15 6.22
CA GLY A 127 4.59 16.72 7.40
C GLY A 127 3.86 16.49 8.73
N ASP A 128 2.80 15.68 8.76
CA ASP A 128 2.08 15.34 9.98
C ASP A 128 2.70 14.09 10.63
N HIS A 129 3.84 14.31 11.28
CA HIS A 129 4.64 13.23 11.83
C HIS A 129 3.97 12.54 13.03
N ASN A 130 3.11 13.22 13.78
CA ASN A 130 2.45 12.63 14.96
C ASN A 130 1.46 11.53 14.56
N ASN A 131 0.61 11.80 13.57
CA ASN A 131 -0.33 10.79 13.08
C ASN A 131 0.39 9.65 12.33
N ALA A 132 1.50 9.94 11.64
CA ALA A 132 2.33 8.92 11.01
C ALA A 132 2.92 7.94 12.05
N ILE A 133 3.43 8.45 13.18
CA ILE A 133 4.00 7.63 14.27
C ILE A 133 2.97 6.61 14.78
N ASP A 134 1.75 7.05 15.09
CA ASP A 134 0.71 6.17 15.62
C ASP A 134 0.31 5.07 14.61
N LEU A 135 0.30 5.40 13.32
CA LEU A 135 -0.03 4.44 12.26
C LEU A 135 1.09 3.45 12.00
N TYR A 136 2.36 3.87 12.02
CA TYR A 136 3.49 2.95 11.90
C TYR A 136 3.55 1.96 13.07
N LEU A 137 3.21 2.39 14.29
CA LEU A 137 3.11 1.50 15.44
C LEU A 137 2.04 0.43 15.22
N LYS A 138 0.81 0.86 14.89
CA LYS A 138 -0.31 -0.05 14.58
C LYS A 138 0.00 -0.99 13.43
N ALA A 139 0.67 -0.50 12.38
CA ALA A 139 1.09 -1.32 11.25
C ALA A 139 2.07 -2.41 11.68
N SER A 140 3.05 -2.06 12.53
CA SER A 140 4.03 -3.01 13.04
C SER A 140 3.39 -4.11 13.88
N ASP A 141 2.45 -3.76 14.75
CA ASP A 141 1.73 -4.73 15.60
C ASP A 141 0.89 -5.69 14.76
N TYR A 142 0.27 -5.21 13.67
CA TYR A 142 -0.46 -6.06 12.73
C TYR A 142 0.46 -7.00 11.96
N TYR A 143 1.65 -6.56 11.55
CA TYR A 143 2.62 -7.45 10.92
C TYR A 143 3.17 -8.52 11.87
N GLU A 144 3.26 -8.25 13.17
CA GLU A 144 3.70 -9.25 14.16
C GLU A 144 2.69 -10.39 14.37
N LEU A 145 1.41 -10.12 14.15
CA LEU A 145 0.35 -11.15 14.18
C LEU A 145 0.45 -12.13 12.99
N ASP A 146 1.20 -11.79 11.94
CA ASP A 146 1.39 -12.62 10.75
C ASP A 146 2.74 -13.36 10.78
N GLU A 147 2.72 -14.67 10.59
CA GLU A 147 3.94 -15.49 10.56
C GLU A 147 4.90 -15.05 9.44
N PHE A 148 4.34 -14.65 8.30
CA PHE A 148 5.10 -14.22 7.12
C PHE A 148 5.36 -12.70 7.09
N GLY A 149 4.74 -11.93 8.00
CA GLY A 149 4.84 -10.47 8.05
C GLY A 149 6.01 -9.93 8.87
N LYS A 150 6.73 -10.78 9.62
CA LYS A 150 7.72 -10.37 10.63
C LYS A 150 8.81 -9.44 10.12
N VAL A 151 9.35 -9.67 8.92
CA VAL A 151 10.40 -8.81 8.33
C VAL A 151 9.86 -7.41 8.02
N ALA A 152 8.66 -7.33 7.44
CA ALA A 152 8.00 -6.05 7.17
C ALA A 152 7.63 -5.33 8.47
N GLY A 153 7.23 -6.09 9.49
CA GLY A 153 7.00 -5.60 10.86
C GLY A 153 8.24 -4.99 11.49
N SER A 154 9.39 -5.68 11.45
CA SER A 154 10.67 -5.15 11.92
C SER A 154 11.06 -3.85 11.21
N GLN A 155 10.91 -3.78 9.88
CA GLN A 155 11.20 -2.56 9.11
C GLN A 155 10.27 -1.39 9.49
N THR A 156 8.97 -1.64 9.62
CA THR A 156 8.01 -0.61 10.03
C THR A 156 8.23 -0.15 11.46
N ARG A 157 8.61 -1.06 12.36
CA ARG A 157 8.91 -0.72 13.76
C ARG A 157 10.20 0.11 13.89
N MET A 158 11.22 -0.16 13.07
CA MET A 158 12.41 0.70 13.01
C MET A 158 12.07 2.10 12.48
N LYS A 159 11.18 2.22 11.47
CA LYS A 159 10.72 3.53 10.97
C LYS A 159 9.90 4.29 12.01
N TYR A 160 9.07 3.59 12.79
CA TYR A 160 8.42 4.16 13.98
C TYR A 160 9.45 4.73 14.96
N ALA A 161 10.50 3.96 15.31
CA ALA A 161 11.53 4.40 16.25
C ALA A 161 12.29 5.63 15.73
N GLU A 162 12.56 5.70 14.43
CA GLU A 162 13.19 6.85 13.76
C GLU A 162 12.35 8.13 13.90
N LEU A 163 11.06 8.08 13.56
CA LEU A 163 10.16 9.23 13.65
C LEU A 163 9.86 9.61 15.11
N ALA A 164 9.66 8.63 15.98
CA ALA A 164 9.36 8.83 17.39
C ALA A 164 10.53 9.49 18.14
N SER A 165 11.78 9.15 17.82
CA SER A 165 12.95 9.82 18.39
C SER A 165 13.15 11.22 17.82
N GLN A 166 12.86 11.42 16.54
CA GLN A 166 13.08 12.67 15.85
C GLN A 166 12.10 13.77 16.31
N TYR A 167 10.81 13.45 16.32
CA TYR A 167 9.73 14.43 16.49
C TYR A 167 8.99 14.33 17.82
N ALA A 168 8.82 13.13 18.39
CA ALA A 168 8.04 12.94 19.62
C ALA A 168 8.90 12.89 20.89
N GLY A 169 10.24 12.93 20.77
CA GLY A 169 11.16 12.85 21.90
C GLY A 169 11.09 11.52 22.67
N LYS A 170 10.51 10.47 22.08
CA LYS A 170 10.32 9.14 22.72
C LYS A 170 11.59 8.30 22.64
N TYR A 171 12.70 8.82 23.16
CA TYR A 171 14.01 8.19 23.02
C TYR A 171 14.10 6.82 23.70
N THR A 172 13.58 6.70 24.92
CA THR A 172 13.63 5.45 25.70
C THR A 172 12.88 4.29 25.04
N GLU A 173 11.78 4.59 24.34
CA GLU A 173 10.99 3.62 23.58
C GLU A 173 11.72 3.22 22.29
N ALA A 174 12.27 4.20 21.56
CA ALA A 174 13.07 3.97 20.35
C ALA A 174 14.34 3.13 20.64
N ILE A 175 15.03 3.39 21.75
CA ILE A 175 16.21 2.61 22.19
C ILE A 175 15.85 1.14 22.35
N LYS A 176 14.79 0.84 23.12
CA LYS A 176 14.34 -0.54 23.36
C LYS A 176 14.02 -1.26 22.05
N ILE A 177 13.43 -0.56 21.09
CA ILE A 177 13.11 -1.11 19.78
C ILE A 177 14.39 -1.45 19.01
N TYR A 178 15.32 -0.50 18.88
CA TYR A 178 16.58 -0.76 18.16
C TYR A 178 17.42 -1.85 18.81
N GLU A 179 17.51 -1.90 20.14
CA GLU A 179 18.20 -2.99 20.85
C GLU A 179 17.54 -4.35 20.59
N THR A 180 16.21 -4.41 20.69
CA THR A 180 15.45 -5.65 20.45
C THR A 180 15.61 -6.15 19.01
N GLU A 181 15.49 -5.26 18.02
CA GLU A 181 15.65 -5.59 16.60
C GLU A 181 17.11 -5.93 16.26
N GLY A 182 18.09 -5.26 16.89
CA GLY A 182 19.52 -5.58 16.77
C GLY A 182 19.82 -7.00 17.24
N HIS A 183 19.30 -7.40 18.40
CA HIS A 183 19.46 -8.76 18.92
C HIS A 183 18.72 -9.82 18.08
N LYS A 184 17.55 -9.49 17.50
CA LYS A 184 16.86 -10.37 16.54
C LYS A 184 17.70 -10.57 15.27
N ASN A 185 18.28 -9.49 14.73
CA ASN A 185 19.07 -9.53 13.50
C ASN A 185 20.41 -10.25 13.67
N LEU A 186 21.03 -10.23 14.87
CA LEU A 186 22.22 -11.03 15.18
C LEU A 186 21.99 -12.53 15.01
N LYS A 187 20.79 -13.02 15.33
CA LYS A 187 20.43 -14.43 15.20
C LYS A 187 20.20 -14.84 13.74
N ASN A 188 20.11 -13.89 12.82
CA ASN A 188 19.79 -14.12 11.41
C ASN A 188 21.05 -13.93 10.53
N GLN A 189 21.49 -14.99 9.86
CA GLN A 189 22.70 -15.00 9.03
C GLN A 189 22.71 -13.98 7.87
N LEU A 190 21.53 -13.56 7.39
CA LEU A 190 21.42 -12.58 6.31
C LEU A 190 21.40 -11.14 6.83
N LEU A 191 20.75 -10.90 7.97
CA LEU A 191 20.55 -9.54 8.51
C LEU A 191 21.64 -9.11 9.50
N GLN A 192 22.49 -10.03 9.96
CA GLN A 192 23.59 -9.76 10.90
C GLN A 192 24.54 -8.64 10.44
N TYR A 193 24.72 -8.43 9.13
CA TYR A 193 25.62 -7.39 8.60
C TYR A 193 25.10 -5.97 8.86
N GLY A 194 23.78 -5.78 8.97
CA GLY A 194 23.15 -4.49 9.24
C GLY A 194 23.04 -4.14 10.72
N VAL A 195 23.37 -5.06 11.63
CA VAL A 195 23.23 -4.88 13.09
C VAL A 195 24.07 -3.72 13.60
N LYS A 196 25.25 -3.49 13.03
CA LYS A 196 26.18 -2.45 13.45
C LYS A 196 25.56 -1.05 13.32
N ASP A 197 24.81 -0.82 12.25
CA ASP A 197 24.08 0.45 12.06
C ASP A 197 22.95 0.60 13.08
N ILE A 198 22.25 -0.49 13.39
CA ILE A 198 21.17 -0.51 14.38
C ILE A 198 21.70 -0.18 15.78
N PHE A 199 22.81 -0.79 16.20
CA PHE A 199 23.44 -0.47 17.49
C PHE A 199 24.03 0.93 17.53
N LEU A 200 24.56 1.44 16.41
CA LEU A 200 24.96 2.84 16.31
C LEU A 200 23.76 3.78 16.51
N LYS A 201 22.62 3.52 15.85
CA LYS A 201 21.39 4.31 16.06
C LYS A 201 20.92 4.27 17.51
N ALA A 202 20.95 3.10 18.16
CA ALA A 202 20.63 2.96 19.58
C ALA A 202 21.61 3.74 20.48
N GLY A 203 22.91 3.67 20.20
CA GLY A 203 23.95 4.40 20.94
C GLY A 203 23.84 5.92 20.80
N LEU A 204 23.54 6.43 19.60
CA LEU A 204 23.24 7.85 19.37
C LEU A 204 22.01 8.30 20.15
N LEU A 205 21.00 7.44 20.28
CA LEU A 205 19.82 7.76 21.08
C LEU A 205 20.10 7.76 22.58
N HIS A 206 20.97 6.87 23.08
CA HIS A 206 21.45 6.92 24.47
C HIS A 206 22.15 8.26 24.74
N LEU A 207 23.05 8.70 23.86
CA LEU A 207 23.71 10.01 23.96
C LEU A 207 22.75 11.20 23.85
N ALA A 208 21.66 11.07 23.09
CA ALA A 208 20.67 12.14 22.93
C ALA A 208 19.64 12.21 24.08
N ALA A 209 19.43 11.11 24.81
CA ALA A 209 18.43 10.99 25.87
C ALA A 209 19.01 11.10 27.29
N CYS A 210 20.25 10.64 27.47
CA CYS A 210 20.94 10.47 28.75
C CYS A 210 22.44 10.82 28.61
N ASP A 211 23.11 11.02 29.74
CA ASP A 211 24.53 11.37 29.84
C ASP A 211 25.44 10.24 29.31
N ALA A 212 26.69 10.56 28.94
CA ALA A 212 27.66 9.70 28.27
C ALA A 212 27.88 8.33 28.97
N THR A 213 27.66 8.28 30.29
CA THR A 213 27.74 7.06 31.11
C THR A 213 26.79 5.96 30.66
N ASP A 214 25.53 6.28 30.34
CA ASP A 214 24.56 5.27 29.90
C ASP A 214 24.89 4.73 28.52
N ALA A 215 25.38 5.60 27.64
CA ALA A 215 25.89 5.21 26.33
C ALA A 215 27.12 4.29 26.43
N GLN A 216 28.01 4.52 27.40
CA GLN A 216 29.17 3.67 27.67
C GLN A 216 28.76 2.28 28.21
N ILE A 217 27.75 2.21 29.07
CA ILE A 217 27.16 0.94 29.53
C ILE A 217 26.52 0.19 28.35
N ALA A 218 25.76 0.89 27.50
CA ALA A 218 25.15 0.31 26.31
C ALA A 218 26.21 -0.20 25.32
N PHE A 219 27.28 0.56 25.09
CA PHE A 219 28.41 0.16 24.24
C PHE A 219 29.03 -1.16 24.72
N THR A 220 29.28 -1.29 26.03
CA THR A 220 29.82 -2.51 26.64
C THR A 220 28.89 -3.71 26.43
N LYS A 221 27.57 -3.50 26.52
CA LYS A 221 26.57 -4.55 26.23
C LYS A 221 26.57 -4.94 24.75
N TYR A 222 26.72 -3.98 23.83
CA TYR A 222 26.77 -4.25 22.40
C TYR A 222 28.04 -4.99 22.00
N GLU A 223 29.18 -4.64 22.58
CA GLU A 223 30.45 -5.37 22.41
C GLU A 223 30.37 -6.81 22.92
N ALA A 224 29.74 -7.02 24.08
CA ALA A 224 29.50 -8.37 24.61
C ALA A 224 28.56 -9.20 23.71
N ALA A 225 27.60 -8.55 23.03
CA ALA A 225 26.67 -9.21 22.12
C ALA A 225 27.27 -9.52 20.74
N ASP A 226 28.09 -8.61 20.19
CA ASP A 226 28.86 -8.80 18.96
C ASP A 226 30.30 -8.29 19.15
N PRO A 227 31.28 -9.19 19.38
CA PRO A 227 32.69 -8.80 19.53
C PRO A 227 33.26 -8.03 18.33
N LYS A 228 32.65 -8.17 17.14
CA LYS A 228 33.09 -7.44 15.94
C LYS A 228 32.58 -6.00 15.93
N PHE A 229 31.60 -5.65 16.74
CA PHE A 229 31.03 -4.31 16.81
C PHE A 229 32.07 -3.27 17.23
N ALA A 230 32.81 -3.50 18.32
CA ALA A 230 33.83 -2.55 18.79
C ALA A 230 34.91 -2.25 17.73
N SER A 231 35.35 -3.27 16.97
CA SER A 231 36.33 -3.12 15.89
C SER A 231 35.76 -2.49 14.60
N SER A 232 34.43 -2.42 14.47
CA SER A 232 33.76 -1.88 13.30
C SER A 232 33.90 -0.36 13.21
N ARG A 233 33.64 0.21 12.03
CA ARG A 233 33.63 1.67 11.85
C ARG A 233 32.54 2.33 12.69
N GLU A 234 31.37 1.68 12.78
CA GLU A 234 30.22 2.16 13.55
C GLU A 234 30.51 2.15 15.06
N GLY A 235 31.14 1.08 15.56
CA GLY A 235 31.56 0.98 16.97
C GLY A 235 32.68 1.95 17.32
N ARG A 236 33.72 2.07 16.49
CA ARG A 236 34.79 3.07 16.69
C ARG A 236 34.25 4.49 16.72
N PHE A 237 33.32 4.79 15.81
CA PHE A 237 32.66 6.10 15.78
C PHE A 237 31.84 6.35 17.05
N LEU A 238 30.99 5.41 17.45
CA LEU A 238 30.20 5.55 18.68
C LEU A 238 31.09 5.73 19.91
N LYS A 239 32.19 4.98 20.01
CA LYS A 239 33.14 5.11 21.12
C LYS A 239 33.83 6.48 21.12
N ALA A 240 34.27 6.97 19.97
CA ALA A 240 34.86 8.31 19.85
C ALA A 240 33.86 9.43 20.23
N LEU A 241 32.57 9.26 19.93
CA LEU A 241 31.54 10.21 20.37
C LEU A 241 31.32 10.15 21.88
N ILE A 242 31.29 8.94 22.47
CA ILE A 242 31.18 8.79 23.93
C ILE A 242 32.38 9.44 24.63
N ASP A 243 33.60 9.17 24.16
CA ASP A 243 34.82 9.75 24.74
C ASP A 243 34.84 11.29 24.64
N ALA A 244 34.37 11.85 23.52
CA ALA A 244 34.24 13.29 23.34
C ALA A 244 33.16 13.90 24.25
N CYS A 245 32.05 13.18 24.48
CA CYS A 245 31.00 13.60 25.40
C CYS A 245 31.46 13.51 26.87
N GLU A 246 32.18 12.45 27.26
CA GLU A 246 32.78 12.31 28.60
C GLU A 246 33.83 13.40 28.88
N ALA A 247 34.57 13.82 27.85
CA ALA A 247 35.55 14.90 27.93
C ALA A 247 34.95 16.31 27.79
N GLU A 248 33.64 16.42 27.53
CA GLU A 248 32.93 17.67 27.21
C GLU A 248 33.59 18.50 26.08
N ASP A 249 34.30 17.84 25.14
CA ASP A 249 35.06 18.49 24.07
C ASP A 249 34.31 18.51 22.73
N ALA A 250 33.72 19.66 22.42
CA ALA A 250 32.99 19.88 21.17
C ALA A 250 33.86 19.80 19.90
N ALA A 251 35.16 20.10 19.99
CA ALA A 251 36.09 20.00 18.87
C ALA A 251 36.44 18.54 18.56
N MET A 252 36.70 17.75 19.61
CA MET A 252 36.90 16.30 19.51
C MET A 252 35.67 15.61 18.91
N PHE A 253 34.47 16.01 19.35
CA PHE A 253 33.21 15.51 18.79
C PHE A 253 33.08 15.82 17.29
N GLN A 254 33.36 17.05 16.88
CA GLN A 254 33.27 17.46 15.48
C GLN A 254 34.31 16.76 14.60
N GLN A 255 35.52 16.52 15.11
CA GLN A 255 36.54 15.76 14.40
C GLN A 255 36.10 14.31 14.17
N ALA A 256 35.54 13.65 15.18
CA ALA A 256 35.00 12.29 15.05
C ALA A 256 33.89 12.19 13.99
N VAL A 257 33.00 13.19 13.93
CA VAL A 257 31.94 13.28 12.90
C VAL A 257 32.52 13.44 11.49
N VAL A 258 33.52 14.32 11.31
CA VAL A 258 34.16 14.56 10.01
C VAL A 258 34.91 13.31 9.52
N GLU A 259 35.65 12.65 10.39
CA GLU A 259 36.38 11.42 10.05
C GLU A 259 35.43 10.31 9.62
N TYR A 260 34.32 10.14 10.34
CA TYR A 260 33.31 9.15 9.98
C TYR A 260 32.60 9.49 8.66
N ASP A 261 32.14 10.73 8.47
CA ASP A 261 31.43 11.15 7.24
C ASP A 261 32.32 11.06 5.98
N GLY A 262 33.63 11.27 6.13
CA GLY A 262 34.60 11.09 5.05
C GLY A 262 34.71 9.65 4.55
N ILE A 263 34.37 8.66 5.39
CA ILE A 263 34.43 7.23 5.05
C ILE A 263 33.03 6.67 4.76
N SER A 264 32.03 7.07 5.53
CA SER A 264 30.65 6.58 5.45
C SER A 264 29.69 7.74 5.66
N ARG A 265 29.07 8.19 4.56
CA ARG A 265 28.18 9.35 4.55
C ARG A 265 27.06 9.19 5.58
N LEU A 266 26.88 10.22 6.40
CA LEU A 266 25.82 10.28 7.40
C LEU A 266 24.46 10.52 6.73
N ASP A 267 23.45 9.76 7.13
CA ASP A 267 22.07 10.00 6.71
C ASP A 267 21.43 11.17 7.49
N PRO A 268 20.35 11.78 6.95
CA PRO A 268 19.73 12.96 7.55
C PRO A 268 19.30 12.78 9.02
N TRP A 269 18.84 11.60 9.40
CA TRP A 269 18.42 11.33 10.78
C TRP A 269 19.62 11.30 11.72
N LYS A 270 20.72 10.65 11.32
CA LYS A 270 21.97 10.63 12.11
C LYS A 270 22.53 12.03 12.29
N VAL A 271 22.54 12.85 11.23
CA VAL A 271 22.97 14.25 11.32
C VAL A 271 22.14 15.02 12.35
N GLN A 272 20.81 14.87 12.32
CA GLN A 272 19.96 15.59 13.27
C GLN A 272 20.18 15.14 14.72
N MET A 273 20.35 13.84 14.97
CA MET A 273 20.68 13.35 16.32
C MET A 273 22.05 13.86 16.78
N LEU A 274 23.05 13.87 15.90
CA LEU A 274 24.38 14.41 16.20
C LEU A 274 24.35 15.91 16.50
N VAL A 275 23.53 16.68 15.79
CA VAL A 275 23.32 18.11 16.09
C VAL A 275 22.70 18.28 17.48
N LYS A 276 21.65 17.51 17.82
CA LYS A 276 21.05 17.54 19.16
C LYS A 276 22.06 17.19 20.27
N ILE A 277 22.91 16.19 20.05
CA ILE A 277 23.97 15.79 21.01
C ILE A 277 25.04 16.88 21.12
N LYS A 278 25.41 17.52 20.01
CA LYS A 278 26.38 18.63 20.02
C LYS A 278 25.81 19.86 20.75
N GLU A 279 24.53 20.15 20.60
CA GLU A 279 23.85 21.25 21.31
C GLU A 279 23.82 21.06 22.82
N SER A 280 23.86 19.80 23.31
CA SER A 280 23.95 19.52 24.75
C SER A 280 25.36 19.65 25.33
N LEU A 281 26.41 19.75 24.50
CA LEU A 281 27.79 19.95 24.97
C LEU A 281 28.07 21.44 25.28
N PRO A 282 28.84 21.76 26.33
CA PRO A 282 29.18 23.14 26.66
C PRO A 282 29.98 23.79 25.53
N GLN A 283 29.40 24.80 24.87
CA GLN A 283 30.10 25.53 23.81
C GLN A 283 31.16 26.45 24.41
N VAL A 284 32.42 26.19 24.08
CA VAL A 284 33.51 27.16 24.26
C VAL A 284 33.20 28.38 23.41
N ARG A 285 32.78 29.48 24.05
CA ARG A 285 32.70 30.81 23.41
C ARG A 285 34.12 31.30 23.10
N GLY A 286 34.67 30.82 21.98
CA GLY A 286 35.79 31.45 21.30
C GLY A 286 35.26 32.48 20.30
N GLU A 287 35.58 33.74 20.52
CA GLU A 287 35.29 34.85 19.60
C GLU A 287 35.87 34.54 18.21
N VAL A 288 35.00 34.34 17.23
CA VAL A 288 35.34 34.44 15.80
C VAL A 288 34.31 35.36 15.18
N GLY A 289 34.81 36.42 14.54
CA GLY A 289 34.04 37.54 14.03
C GLY A 289 32.88 37.13 13.11
N ALA A 290 31.82 37.92 13.20
CA ALA A 290 30.61 37.84 12.41
C ALA A 290 30.90 37.70 10.90
N PRO A 291 30.24 36.75 10.20
CA PRO A 291 30.07 36.83 8.75
C PRO A 291 29.04 37.94 8.44
N PRO A 292 29.25 38.76 7.39
CA PRO A 292 28.24 39.74 7.00
C PRO A 292 27.00 39.04 6.42
N ALA A 293 25.85 39.63 6.73
CA ALA A 293 24.53 39.24 6.25
C ALA A 293 24.49 39.17 4.72
N MET A 294 23.99 38.05 4.18
CA MET A 294 23.54 37.99 2.79
C MET A 294 22.12 38.56 2.74
N GLU A 295 21.98 39.68 2.03
CA GLU A 295 20.69 40.20 1.59
C GLU A 295 20.06 39.20 0.60
N GLU A 296 18.79 38.90 0.83
CA GLU A 296 17.94 38.17 -0.10
C GLU A 296 17.67 39.09 -1.31
N GLU A 297 18.28 38.77 -2.46
CA GLU A 297 17.80 39.27 -3.75
C GLU A 297 16.98 38.18 -4.47
N HIS A 298 15.78 38.63 -4.80
CA HIS A 298 14.68 38.00 -5.49
C HIS A 298 15.08 37.52 -6.89
N ILE A 299 15.12 36.20 -7.11
CA ILE A 299 15.22 35.62 -8.46
C ILE A 299 13.80 35.48 -9.00
N ASP A 300 13.34 36.52 -9.69
CA ASP A 300 12.28 36.41 -10.69
C ASP A 300 12.89 36.70 -12.08
N ASN A 301 12.46 35.91 -13.06
CA ASN A 301 12.86 35.86 -14.48
C ASN A 301 14.01 34.91 -14.86
N ILE A 302 13.73 33.60 -14.79
CA ILE A 302 14.24 32.64 -15.78
C ILE A 302 13.04 31.98 -16.47
N GLU A 303 12.36 32.77 -17.29
CA GLU A 303 11.71 32.30 -18.50
C GLU A 303 12.06 33.31 -19.59
N THR A 304 12.37 32.81 -20.79
CA THR A 304 12.81 33.57 -21.97
C THR A 304 14.32 33.83 -22.07
N MET A 305 15.10 32.82 -22.51
CA MET A 305 16.17 32.94 -23.53
C MET A 305 16.83 31.56 -23.76
N ALA A 306 16.11 30.64 -24.39
CA ALA A 306 16.74 29.47 -25.01
C ALA A 306 17.47 29.95 -26.27
N SER A 307 18.76 30.26 -26.14
CA SER A 307 19.60 30.74 -27.23
C SER A 307 19.86 29.63 -28.27
N GLY A 308 19.53 29.92 -29.53
CA GLY A 308 19.56 29.03 -30.70
C GLY A 308 20.96 28.65 -31.24
N HIS A 309 22.00 28.62 -30.41
CA HIS A 309 23.36 28.28 -30.84
C HIS A 309 23.57 26.80 -31.24
N ALA A 310 22.65 25.90 -30.90
CA ALA A 310 22.89 24.45 -30.99
C ALA A 310 22.56 23.81 -32.35
N TYR A 311 21.98 24.53 -33.31
CA TYR A 311 21.35 23.90 -34.49
C TYR A 311 22.05 24.17 -35.82
N TRP A 312 22.98 25.11 -35.92
CA TRP A 312 23.70 25.41 -37.16
C TRP A 312 25.10 24.77 -37.18
N THR A 313 25.46 24.14 -38.30
CA THR A 313 26.77 23.49 -38.50
C THR A 313 27.42 23.99 -39.80
N GLU A 314 28.72 24.23 -39.79
CA GLU A 314 29.50 24.62 -40.97
C GLU A 314 29.96 23.39 -41.76
N HIS A 315 29.78 23.41 -43.07
CA HIS A 315 30.16 22.33 -43.99
C HIS A 315 30.87 22.90 -45.22
N VAL A 316 31.69 22.07 -45.86
CA VAL A 316 32.41 22.42 -47.10
C VAL A 316 31.84 21.58 -48.24
N SER A 317 31.36 22.24 -49.30
CA SER A 317 30.90 21.58 -50.53
C SER A 317 32.07 20.91 -51.28
N LYS A 318 31.78 19.97 -52.19
CA LYS A 318 32.78 19.31 -53.05
C LYS A 318 33.63 20.30 -53.87
N ASP A 319 33.09 21.49 -54.14
CA ASP A 319 33.75 22.58 -54.86
C ASP A 319 34.57 23.52 -53.93
N GLY A 320 34.77 23.15 -52.67
CA GLY A 320 35.54 23.93 -51.69
C GLY A 320 34.81 25.16 -51.11
N ARG A 321 33.54 25.38 -51.47
CA ARG A 321 32.72 26.50 -50.95
C ARG A 321 32.06 26.13 -49.62
N ARG A 322 32.16 27.01 -48.62
CA ARG A 322 31.57 26.79 -47.29
C ARG A 322 30.09 27.15 -47.28
N TYR A 323 29.28 26.34 -46.62
CA TYR A 323 27.85 26.57 -46.41
C TYR A 323 27.44 26.16 -44.99
N PHE A 324 26.37 26.75 -44.49
CA PHE A 324 25.87 26.55 -43.14
C PHE A 324 24.57 25.76 -43.19
N PHE A 325 24.49 24.69 -42.42
CA PHE A 325 23.36 23.77 -42.40
C PHE A 325 22.68 23.76 -41.03
N ASN A 326 21.39 24.07 -41.01
CA ASN A 326 20.57 24.00 -39.81
C ASN A 326 20.02 22.57 -39.65
N GLN A 327 20.46 21.86 -38.62
CA GLN A 327 20.06 20.48 -38.36
C GLN A 327 18.59 20.33 -37.97
N GLN A 328 17.95 21.37 -37.44
CA GLN A 328 16.55 21.37 -37.03
C GLN A 328 15.62 21.65 -38.21
N THR A 329 15.93 22.67 -39.03
CA THR A 329 15.08 23.06 -40.17
C THR A 329 15.45 22.35 -41.47
N LYS A 330 16.56 21.60 -41.48
CA LYS A 330 17.13 20.90 -42.66
C LYS A 330 17.43 21.82 -43.85
N LYS A 331 17.61 23.13 -43.59
CA LYS A 331 17.94 24.12 -44.62
C LYS A 331 19.44 24.42 -44.63
N SER A 332 19.99 24.60 -45.83
CA SER A 332 21.37 25.05 -46.07
C SER A 332 21.36 26.48 -46.60
N GLN A 333 22.29 27.31 -46.14
CA GLN A 333 22.52 28.66 -46.65
C GLN A 333 24.01 28.95 -46.86
N TRP A 334 24.33 29.85 -47.78
CA TRP A 334 25.71 30.22 -48.13
C TRP A 334 26.26 31.37 -47.28
N GLU A 335 25.37 32.22 -46.74
CA GLU A 335 25.75 33.29 -45.82
C GLU A 335 25.81 32.76 -44.39
N LYS A 336 26.76 33.25 -43.59
CA LYS A 336 26.90 32.87 -42.18
C LYS A 336 25.67 33.35 -41.39
N PRO A 337 24.88 32.45 -40.77
CA PRO A 337 23.72 32.83 -39.97
C PRO A 337 24.10 33.79 -38.84
N ASP A 338 23.19 34.70 -38.48
CA ASP A 338 23.42 35.70 -37.43
C ASP A 338 23.76 35.05 -36.08
N GLU A 339 23.25 33.84 -35.82
CA GLU A 339 23.52 33.07 -34.60
C GLU A 339 24.92 32.43 -34.55
N LEU A 340 25.64 32.39 -35.68
CA LEU A 340 27.03 31.92 -35.76
C LEU A 340 28.03 33.08 -35.89
N LYS A 341 27.58 34.32 -36.09
CA LYS A 341 28.45 35.49 -36.17
C LYS A 341 29.07 35.77 -34.81
N THR A 342 30.37 36.08 -34.81
CA THR A 342 31.05 36.55 -33.59
C THR A 342 30.54 37.94 -33.21
N GLU A 343 30.64 38.32 -31.93
CA GLU A 343 30.17 39.63 -31.46
C GLU A 343 30.86 40.80 -32.20
N VAL A 344 32.12 40.59 -32.59
CA VAL A 344 32.89 41.51 -33.44
C VAL A 344 32.31 41.60 -34.85
N GLU A 345 31.98 40.46 -35.49
CA GLU A 345 31.35 40.43 -36.82
C GLU A 345 29.98 41.13 -36.81
N ARG A 346 29.18 40.96 -35.75
CA ARG A 346 27.90 41.66 -35.58
C ARG A 346 28.08 43.17 -35.47
N LYS A 347 29.06 43.62 -34.68
CA LYS A 347 29.34 45.06 -34.51
C LYS A 347 29.92 45.71 -35.76
N ILE A 348 30.74 45.00 -36.53
CA ILE A 348 31.25 45.48 -37.83
C ILE A 348 30.11 45.66 -38.82
N GLU A 349 29.20 44.69 -38.96
CA GLU A 349 28.06 44.81 -39.89
C GLU A 349 27.01 45.83 -39.45
N ALA A 350 26.93 46.13 -38.14
CA ALA A 350 26.00 47.12 -37.59
C ALA A 350 26.52 48.56 -37.69
N LYS A 351 27.83 48.77 -37.49
CA LYS A 351 28.46 50.10 -37.49
C LYS A 351 29.11 50.48 -38.83
N THR A 352 29.37 49.51 -39.70
CA THR A 352 30.05 49.74 -40.99
C THR A 352 29.32 49.04 -42.13
N ASP A 353 29.54 49.51 -43.36
CA ASP A 353 28.97 48.89 -44.56
C ASP A 353 29.81 47.70 -45.09
N TRP A 354 30.82 47.28 -44.33
CA TRP A 354 31.76 46.22 -44.70
C TRP A 354 31.34 44.87 -44.12
N LYS A 355 31.40 43.83 -44.97
CA LYS A 355 31.16 42.44 -44.57
C LYS A 355 32.42 41.60 -44.76
N GLN A 356 32.69 40.72 -43.81
CA GLN A 356 33.84 39.82 -43.87
C GLN A 356 33.48 38.53 -44.62
N PHE A 357 34.26 38.21 -45.64
CA PHE A 357 34.12 36.97 -46.40
C PHE A 357 35.44 36.19 -46.36
N VAL A 358 35.34 34.87 -46.56
CA VAL A 358 36.51 33.98 -46.60
C VAL A 358 36.47 33.19 -47.90
N THR A 359 37.59 33.18 -48.61
CA THR A 359 37.73 32.40 -49.85
C THR A 359 37.85 30.91 -49.55
N ALA A 360 37.73 30.07 -50.59
CA ALA A 360 37.93 28.62 -50.49
C ALA A 360 39.32 28.23 -49.96
N GLU A 361 40.32 29.11 -50.13
CA GLU A 361 41.69 28.95 -49.61
C GLU A 361 41.86 29.40 -48.15
N GLY A 362 40.79 29.85 -47.49
CA GLY A 362 40.83 30.35 -46.11
C GLY A 362 41.29 31.80 -45.95
N LYS A 363 41.53 32.53 -47.06
CA LYS A 363 41.94 33.95 -47.01
C LYS A 363 40.73 34.85 -46.80
N VAL A 364 40.84 35.77 -45.85
CA VAL A 364 39.77 36.72 -45.51
C VAL A 364 39.85 37.96 -46.40
N TYR A 365 38.73 38.43 -46.94
CA TYR A 365 38.59 39.72 -47.60
C TYR A 365 37.35 40.45 -47.09
N TYR A 366 37.39 41.78 -47.11
CA TYR A 366 36.29 42.64 -46.68
C TYR A 366 35.60 43.21 -47.92
N PHE A 367 34.28 43.07 -47.99
CA PHE A 367 33.47 43.57 -49.10
C PHE A 367 32.55 44.67 -48.61
N ASN A 368 32.68 45.87 -49.18
CA ASN A 368 31.78 46.98 -48.88
C ASN A 368 30.48 46.82 -49.68
N THR A 369 29.37 46.72 -48.96
CA THR A 369 28.05 46.49 -49.55
C THR A 369 27.51 47.69 -50.33
N LYS A 370 27.97 48.92 -50.04
CA LYS A 370 27.57 50.14 -50.75
C LYS A 370 28.47 50.46 -51.93
N THR A 371 29.80 50.40 -51.77
CA THR A 371 30.74 50.73 -52.84
C THR A 371 31.05 49.54 -53.76
N ARG A 372 30.59 48.33 -53.41
CA ARG A 372 30.86 47.05 -54.08
C ARG A 372 32.35 46.74 -54.27
N GLN A 373 33.20 47.35 -53.45
CA GLN A 373 34.65 47.12 -53.47
C GLN A 373 35.02 45.99 -52.51
N SER A 374 35.90 45.09 -52.97
CA SER A 374 36.53 44.07 -52.13
C SER A 374 37.97 44.46 -51.85
N VAL A 375 38.34 44.54 -50.58
CA VAL A 375 39.73 44.77 -50.15
C VAL A 375 40.22 43.58 -49.34
N TRP A 376 41.49 43.24 -49.55
CA TRP A 376 42.16 42.14 -48.84
C TRP A 376 42.71 42.58 -47.47
N GLN A 377 42.90 43.87 -47.27
CA GLN A 377 43.33 44.47 -46.02
C GLN A 377 42.14 45.03 -45.26
N LYS A 378 42.19 45.02 -43.92
CA LYS A 378 41.11 45.54 -43.08
C LYS A 378 40.89 47.03 -43.37
N PRO A 379 39.69 47.46 -43.83
CA PRO A 379 39.37 48.87 -44.03
C PRO A 379 39.50 49.67 -42.73
N GLU A 380 39.82 50.96 -42.83
CA GLU A 380 40.05 51.82 -41.67
C GLU A 380 38.82 51.94 -40.76
N GLU A 381 37.62 51.98 -41.35
CA GLU A 381 36.33 51.97 -40.64
C GLU A 381 36.10 50.68 -39.84
N VAL A 382 36.52 49.53 -40.40
CA VAL A 382 36.43 48.22 -39.73
C VAL A 382 37.49 48.11 -38.63
N LEU A 383 38.69 48.68 -38.85
CA LEU A 383 39.75 48.74 -37.84
C LEU A 383 39.33 49.58 -36.64
N GLN A 384 38.65 50.71 -36.85
CA GLN A 384 38.13 51.54 -35.76
C GLN A 384 37.10 50.77 -34.91
N VAL A 385 36.16 50.06 -35.54
CA VAL A 385 35.16 49.27 -34.80
C VAL A 385 35.77 48.09 -34.05
N ILE A 386 36.80 47.44 -34.60
CA ILE A 386 37.55 46.38 -33.89
C ILE A 386 38.31 46.99 -32.71
N GLN A 387 38.94 48.16 -32.88
CA GLN A 387 39.66 48.84 -31.80
C GLN A 387 38.72 49.34 -30.69
N GLU A 388 37.55 49.87 -31.04
CA GLU A 388 36.49 50.22 -30.08
C GLU A 388 36.02 48.98 -29.31
N HIS A 389 35.81 47.85 -30.00
CA HIS A 389 35.43 46.60 -29.35
C HIS A 389 36.51 46.07 -28.40
N GLU A 390 37.78 46.09 -28.83
CA GLU A 390 38.92 45.71 -27.98
C GLU A 390 39.03 46.63 -26.75
N GLN A 391 38.76 47.94 -26.90
CA GLN A 391 38.73 48.88 -25.78
C GLN A 391 37.53 48.64 -24.86
N GLU A 392 36.36 48.27 -25.39
CA GLU A 392 35.15 47.96 -24.64
C GLU A 392 35.28 46.64 -23.85
N GLU A 393 35.91 45.60 -24.43
CA GLU A 393 36.24 44.33 -23.75
C GLU A 393 37.23 44.53 -22.58
N LEU A 394 38.05 45.57 -22.64
CA LEU A 394 39.02 45.92 -21.60
C LEU A 394 38.58 47.12 -20.74
N SER A 395 37.38 47.65 -20.96
CA SER A 395 36.88 48.86 -20.30
C SER A 395 36.52 48.64 -18.83
N THR A 396 35.99 47.45 -18.51
CA THR A 396 35.63 47.06 -17.14
C THR A 396 36.51 45.93 -16.65
N LYS A 397 36.67 45.87 -15.32
CA LYS A 397 37.47 44.83 -14.68
C LYS A 397 36.90 43.43 -14.93
N GLU A 398 35.57 43.29 -14.98
CA GLU A 398 34.88 42.01 -15.23
C GLU A 398 35.06 41.51 -16.66
N ASN A 399 34.91 42.38 -17.65
CA ASN A 399 35.15 42.03 -19.06
C ASN A 399 36.61 41.65 -19.29
N ALA A 400 37.55 42.36 -18.64
CA ALA A 400 38.96 42.01 -18.66
C ALA A 400 39.24 40.63 -18.03
N LYS A 401 38.54 40.23 -16.95
CA LYS A 401 38.65 38.89 -16.35
C LYS A 401 38.15 37.79 -17.30
N ALA A 402 37.03 38.04 -17.98
CA ALA A 402 36.46 37.10 -18.96
C ALA A 402 37.38 36.93 -20.18
N ALA A 403 37.88 38.03 -20.73
CA ALA A 403 38.83 38.03 -21.84
C ALA A 403 40.17 37.37 -21.47
N PHE A 404 40.66 37.58 -20.24
CA PHE A 404 41.87 36.91 -19.74
C PHE A 404 41.67 35.38 -19.63
N SER A 405 40.52 34.94 -19.12
CA SER A 405 40.20 33.50 -18.99
C SER A 405 40.11 32.81 -20.35
N LYS A 406 39.48 33.46 -21.33
CA LYS A 406 39.43 32.96 -22.72
C LYS A 406 40.82 32.94 -23.36
N TRP A 407 41.67 33.89 -23.03
CA TRP A 407 43.04 33.90 -23.53
C TRP A 407 43.89 32.75 -22.96
N LEU A 408 43.64 32.33 -21.71
CA LEU A 408 44.29 31.14 -21.15
C LEU A 408 43.96 29.84 -21.91
N GLU A 409 42.80 29.76 -22.58
CA GLU A 409 42.41 28.62 -23.42
C GLU A 409 43.28 28.47 -24.68
N GLU A 410 43.95 29.55 -25.14
CA GLU A 410 44.87 29.50 -26.29
C GLU A 410 46.18 28.74 -25.94
N PHE A 411 46.43 28.46 -24.65
CA PHE A 411 47.64 27.80 -24.17
C PHE A 411 47.35 26.39 -23.62
N ASN A 412 48.27 25.46 -23.87
CA ASN A 412 48.19 24.08 -23.37
C ASN A 412 48.65 23.95 -21.91
N PHE A 413 48.12 24.79 -21.01
CA PHE A 413 48.40 24.69 -19.58
C PHE A 413 47.72 23.45 -18.99
N ASN A 414 48.42 22.73 -18.13
CA ASN A 414 47.91 21.55 -17.44
C ASN A 414 48.06 21.70 -15.93
N GLN A 415 47.57 20.73 -15.15
CA GLN A 415 47.63 20.77 -13.68
C GLN A 415 49.06 20.86 -13.11
N ARG A 416 50.07 20.41 -13.88
CA ARG A 416 51.48 20.51 -13.47
C ARG A 416 52.09 21.87 -13.79
N THR A 417 51.43 22.69 -14.60
CA THR A 417 51.88 24.04 -14.92
C THR A 417 51.69 24.93 -13.69
N THR A 418 52.78 25.31 -13.04
CA THR A 418 52.72 26.28 -11.95
C THR A 418 52.42 27.68 -12.49
N TRP A 419 51.87 28.54 -11.64
CA TRP A 419 51.61 29.94 -11.99
C TRP A 419 52.88 30.63 -12.50
N GLU A 420 54.04 30.36 -11.90
CA GLU A 420 55.32 30.96 -12.28
C GLU A 420 55.78 30.50 -13.67
N ALA A 421 55.53 29.24 -14.03
CA ALA A 421 55.83 28.72 -15.35
C ALA A 421 54.87 29.28 -16.41
N ALA A 422 53.59 29.45 -16.07
CA ALA A 422 52.60 30.08 -16.93
C ALA A 422 52.93 31.57 -17.17
N VAL A 423 53.31 32.32 -16.13
CA VAL A 423 53.68 33.73 -16.23
C VAL A 423 54.85 33.94 -17.18
N ARG A 424 55.87 33.07 -17.18
CA ARG A 424 56.99 33.16 -18.15
C ARG A 424 56.55 33.06 -19.61
N GLN A 425 55.50 32.28 -19.89
CA GLN A 425 54.94 32.13 -21.24
C GLN A 425 53.94 33.25 -21.58
N LEU A 426 53.23 33.76 -20.58
CA LEU A 426 52.24 34.81 -20.75
C LEU A 426 52.90 36.19 -20.89
N GLU A 427 53.93 36.50 -20.10
CA GLU A 427 54.65 37.80 -20.11
C GLU A 427 55.37 38.10 -21.42
N THR A 428 55.74 37.06 -22.17
CA THR A 428 56.35 37.22 -23.51
C THR A 428 55.35 37.72 -24.55
N HIS A 429 54.04 37.61 -24.30
CA HIS A 429 53.01 37.95 -25.27
C HIS A 429 52.58 39.42 -25.13
N GLU A 430 52.42 40.12 -26.26
CA GLU A 430 52.00 41.53 -26.29
C GLU A 430 50.68 41.78 -25.55
N LYS A 431 49.74 40.82 -25.66
CA LYS A 431 48.44 40.81 -24.95
C LYS A 431 48.59 40.91 -23.41
N TRP A 432 49.70 40.47 -22.80
CA TRP A 432 49.90 40.57 -21.34
C TRP A 432 49.85 42.00 -20.82
N LYS A 433 50.44 42.94 -21.58
CA LYS A 433 50.45 44.37 -21.26
C LYS A 433 49.04 44.99 -21.37
N LYS A 434 48.20 44.47 -22.27
CA LYS A 434 46.80 44.92 -22.45
C LYS A 434 45.95 44.62 -21.20
N PHE A 435 46.20 43.51 -20.50
CA PHE A 435 45.53 43.18 -19.24
C PHE A 435 46.11 43.92 -18.00
N GLY A 436 46.65 45.13 -18.17
CA GLY A 436 47.23 45.92 -17.07
C GLY A 436 46.21 46.34 -16.01
N ILE A 437 44.92 46.35 -16.35
CA ILE A 437 43.81 46.66 -15.43
C ILE A 437 43.57 45.57 -14.37
N LEU A 438 44.03 44.34 -14.63
CA LEU A 438 43.96 43.21 -13.69
C LEU A 438 45.21 43.15 -12.83
N THR A 439 45.01 43.06 -11.52
CA THR A 439 46.13 42.90 -10.59
C THR A 439 46.80 41.53 -10.74
N LYS A 440 48.07 41.40 -10.31
CA LYS A 440 48.78 40.11 -10.32
C LYS A 440 48.04 39.02 -9.53
N GLY A 441 47.34 39.39 -8.45
CA GLY A 441 46.52 38.49 -7.65
C GLY A 441 45.29 37.97 -8.41
N GLU A 442 44.59 38.84 -9.11
CA GLU A 442 43.41 38.46 -9.90
C GLU A 442 43.77 37.58 -11.09
N LYS A 443 44.89 37.85 -11.78
CA LYS A 443 45.37 36.97 -12.86
C LYS A 443 45.75 35.58 -12.34
N LYS A 444 46.37 35.50 -11.16
CA LYS A 444 46.71 34.23 -10.49
C LYS A 444 45.45 33.45 -10.08
N GLN A 445 44.43 34.14 -9.59
CA GLN A 445 43.15 33.55 -9.22
C GLN A 445 42.46 32.94 -10.45
N LEU A 446 42.35 33.69 -11.56
CA LEU A 446 41.73 33.19 -12.80
C LEU A 446 42.47 31.99 -13.39
N PHE A 447 43.81 31.94 -13.29
CA PHE A 447 44.59 30.77 -13.71
C PHE A 447 44.33 29.55 -12.81
N SER A 448 44.19 29.75 -11.50
CA SER A 448 43.81 28.68 -10.58
C SER A 448 42.40 28.14 -10.87
N GLU A 449 41.46 29.04 -11.21
CA GLU A 449 40.11 28.66 -11.61
C GLU A 449 40.13 27.91 -12.95
N PHE A 450 40.91 28.36 -13.94
CA PHE A 450 41.08 27.70 -15.25
C PHE A 450 41.64 26.28 -15.12
N THR A 451 42.73 26.10 -14.37
CA THR A 451 43.36 24.79 -14.15
C THR A 451 42.43 23.84 -13.38
N SER A 452 41.65 24.36 -12.42
CA SER A 452 40.61 23.60 -11.71
C SER A 452 39.44 23.19 -12.63
N GLN A 453 38.96 24.10 -13.50
CA GLN A 453 37.92 23.79 -14.48
C GLN A 453 38.39 22.76 -15.52
N ALA A 454 39.63 22.86 -16.01
CA ALA A 454 40.22 21.88 -16.92
C ALA A 454 40.30 20.48 -16.28
N GLN A 455 40.65 20.40 -14.99
CA GLN A 455 40.62 19.17 -14.22
C GLN A 455 39.20 18.60 -14.11
N ARG A 456 38.21 19.44 -13.81
CA ARG A 456 36.80 19.04 -13.71
C ARG A 456 36.26 18.48 -15.03
N ARG A 457 36.54 19.14 -16.16
CA ARG A 457 36.16 18.65 -17.50
C ARG A 457 36.77 17.29 -17.82
N ASN A 458 38.07 17.11 -17.55
CA ASN A 458 38.74 15.82 -17.78
C ASN A 458 38.22 14.71 -16.86
N GLN A 459 37.93 15.02 -15.58
CA GLN A 459 37.30 14.09 -14.65
C GLN A 459 35.88 13.70 -15.08
N GLU A 460 35.08 14.66 -15.56
CA GLU A 460 33.73 14.42 -16.10
C GLU A 460 33.78 13.56 -17.37
N GLU A 461 34.71 13.81 -18.29
CA GLU A 461 34.92 12.99 -19.49
C GLU A 461 35.35 11.57 -19.14
N MET A 462 36.30 11.40 -18.21
CA MET A 462 36.72 10.09 -17.73
C MET A 462 35.60 9.35 -17.01
N ARG A 463 34.77 10.05 -16.21
CA ARG A 463 33.58 9.48 -15.60
C ARG A 463 32.58 9.00 -16.65
N ARG A 464 32.35 9.80 -17.70
CA ARG A 464 31.49 9.42 -18.83
C ARG A 464 32.01 8.18 -19.56
N LYS A 465 33.31 8.11 -19.85
CA LYS A 465 33.97 6.94 -20.47
C LYS A 465 33.84 5.70 -19.59
N ARG A 466 34.05 5.82 -18.27
CA ARG A 466 33.84 4.73 -17.30
C ARG A 466 32.38 4.28 -17.21
N GLY A 467 31.41 5.18 -17.39
CA GLY A 467 30.00 4.81 -17.43
C GLY A 467 29.63 3.96 -18.65
N MET A 468 30.29 4.19 -19.80
CA MET A 468 30.01 3.45 -21.05
C MET A 468 30.69 2.08 -21.12
N ILE A 469 31.73 1.83 -20.33
CA ILE A 469 32.53 0.61 -20.48
C ILE A 469 31.76 -0.67 -20.16
N GLY A 470 30.84 -0.62 -19.19
CA GLY A 470 29.99 -1.75 -18.83
C GLY A 470 29.14 -2.21 -20.02
N ASP A 471 28.41 -1.28 -20.63
CA ASP A 471 27.55 -1.56 -21.79
C ASP A 471 28.37 -2.03 -23.00
N LEU A 472 29.54 -1.44 -23.23
CA LEU A 472 30.44 -1.85 -24.32
C LEU A 472 30.95 -3.28 -24.13
N ILE A 473 31.43 -3.62 -22.93
CA ILE A 473 31.89 -4.98 -22.62
C ILE A 473 30.74 -5.98 -22.79
N ILE A 474 29.57 -5.68 -22.24
CA ILE A 474 28.38 -6.53 -22.36
C ILE A 474 28.01 -6.75 -23.84
N ASN A 475 28.03 -5.70 -24.66
CA ASN A 475 27.71 -5.80 -26.09
C ASN A 475 28.75 -6.64 -26.86
N GLU A 476 30.04 -6.44 -26.60
CA GLU A 476 31.10 -7.22 -27.26
C GLU A 476 31.07 -8.69 -26.83
N LEU A 477 30.80 -8.98 -25.54
CA LEU A 477 30.57 -10.33 -25.06
C LEU A 477 29.33 -10.96 -25.71
N GLY A 478 28.25 -10.19 -25.88
CA GLY A 478 27.03 -10.67 -26.55
C GLY A 478 27.22 -11.04 -28.02
N LYS A 479 28.22 -10.47 -28.69
CA LYS A 479 28.60 -10.82 -30.08
C LYS A 479 29.57 -12.00 -30.17
N TRP A 480 30.08 -12.49 -29.04
CA TRP A 480 31.07 -13.56 -29.05
C TRP A 480 30.37 -14.92 -29.13
N GLU A 481 30.35 -15.50 -30.34
CA GLU A 481 29.66 -16.77 -30.63
C GLU A 481 30.23 -17.98 -29.88
N GLU A 482 31.53 -17.97 -29.57
CA GLU A 482 32.21 -19.06 -28.86
C GLU A 482 32.22 -18.86 -27.34
N LEU A 483 31.47 -17.86 -26.84
CA LEU A 483 31.41 -17.58 -25.41
C LEU A 483 30.71 -18.73 -24.68
N THR A 484 31.42 -19.34 -23.73
CA THR A 484 30.89 -20.40 -22.87
C THR A 484 30.96 -19.97 -21.40
N LEU A 485 30.19 -20.64 -20.53
CA LEU A 485 30.23 -20.39 -19.08
C LEU A 485 31.60 -20.66 -18.44
N TYR A 486 32.50 -21.36 -19.15
CA TYR A 486 33.86 -21.67 -18.70
C TYR A 486 34.91 -20.70 -19.25
N THR A 487 34.52 -19.71 -20.06
CA THR A 487 35.45 -18.70 -20.58
C THR A 487 36.05 -17.89 -19.44
N THR A 488 37.37 -17.72 -19.45
CA THR A 488 38.08 -17.03 -18.40
C THR A 488 38.31 -15.56 -18.75
N TYR A 489 38.54 -14.73 -17.73
CA TYR A 489 38.93 -13.34 -17.94
C TYR A 489 40.22 -13.22 -18.77
N VAL A 490 41.13 -14.21 -18.66
CA VAL A 490 42.37 -14.25 -19.44
C VAL A 490 42.09 -14.35 -20.94
N ASP A 491 41.11 -15.17 -21.33
CA ASP A 491 40.73 -15.33 -22.74
C ASP A 491 40.05 -14.07 -23.26
N PHE A 492 39.20 -13.44 -22.43
CA PHE A 492 38.61 -12.14 -22.70
C PHE A 492 39.69 -11.06 -22.89
N ALA A 493 40.67 -10.97 -21.99
CA ALA A 493 41.74 -9.98 -22.05
C ALA A 493 42.61 -10.14 -23.31
N LYS A 494 42.99 -11.38 -23.65
CA LYS A 494 43.75 -11.67 -24.88
C LYS A 494 43.05 -11.15 -26.12
N ARG A 495 41.72 -11.25 -26.19
CA ARG A 495 40.94 -10.86 -27.37
C ARG A 495 40.69 -9.34 -27.45
N PHE A 496 40.45 -8.68 -26.32
CA PHE A 496 39.98 -7.29 -26.30
C PHE A 496 41.01 -6.24 -25.87
N HIS A 497 42.24 -6.63 -25.51
CA HIS A 497 43.29 -5.69 -25.10
C HIS A 497 43.65 -4.58 -26.11
N THR A 498 43.40 -4.81 -27.42
CA THR A 498 43.69 -3.83 -28.48
C THR A 498 42.61 -2.76 -28.66
N LYS A 499 41.46 -2.89 -27.96
CA LYS A 499 40.34 -1.95 -28.11
C LYS A 499 40.63 -0.62 -27.41
N GLU A 500 40.17 0.48 -28.00
CA GLU A 500 40.39 1.84 -27.46
C GLU A 500 39.84 1.99 -26.04
N TRP A 501 38.70 1.35 -25.75
CA TRP A 501 38.06 1.39 -24.45
C TRP A 501 38.76 0.55 -23.39
N TRP A 502 39.71 -0.33 -23.77
CA TRP A 502 40.43 -1.19 -22.85
C TRP A 502 41.07 -0.38 -21.72
N ASN A 503 41.72 0.73 -22.08
CA ASN A 503 42.46 1.58 -21.14
C ASN A 503 41.58 2.58 -20.37
N TRP A 504 40.25 2.59 -20.56
CA TRP A 504 39.35 3.53 -19.87
C TRP A 504 39.00 3.11 -18.44
N ALA A 505 39.20 1.83 -18.10
CA ALA A 505 39.09 1.31 -16.75
C ALA A 505 40.38 0.58 -16.32
N ASP A 506 40.46 0.24 -15.05
CA ASP A 506 41.47 -0.67 -14.50
C ASP A 506 41.06 -2.13 -14.72
N GLU A 507 42.04 -3.04 -14.59
CA GLU A 507 41.84 -4.47 -14.81
C GLU A 507 40.78 -5.06 -13.87
N LYS A 508 40.78 -4.63 -12.61
CA LYS A 508 39.81 -5.07 -11.60
C LYS A 508 38.37 -4.74 -11.99
N THR A 509 38.13 -3.54 -12.53
CA THR A 509 36.79 -3.15 -12.99
C THR A 509 36.37 -3.95 -14.22
N ARG A 510 37.27 -4.16 -15.18
CA ARG A 510 36.98 -4.99 -16.37
C ARG A 510 36.66 -6.43 -15.99
N ASP A 511 37.43 -7.03 -15.08
CA ASP A 511 37.18 -8.39 -14.60
C ASP A 511 35.85 -8.49 -13.85
N SER A 512 35.57 -7.54 -12.95
CA SER A 512 34.28 -7.48 -12.26
C SER A 512 33.09 -7.46 -13.24
N ILE A 513 33.15 -6.64 -14.29
CA ILE A 513 32.08 -6.56 -15.31
C ILE A 513 31.98 -7.87 -16.10
N PHE A 514 33.12 -8.48 -16.44
CA PHE A 514 33.15 -9.77 -17.13
C PHE A 514 32.50 -10.87 -16.28
N GLN A 515 32.93 -11.04 -15.02
CA GLN A 515 32.38 -12.05 -14.11
C GLN A 515 30.86 -11.85 -13.90
N GLU A 516 30.42 -10.61 -13.66
CA GLU A 516 29.00 -10.30 -13.50
C GLU A 516 28.19 -10.70 -14.76
N THR A 517 28.77 -10.51 -15.94
CA THR A 517 28.14 -10.89 -17.21
C THR A 517 28.05 -12.41 -17.36
N ILE A 518 29.11 -13.16 -17.02
CA ILE A 518 29.10 -14.63 -17.02
C ILE A 518 28.07 -15.17 -16.03
N GLU A 519 28.05 -14.65 -14.79
CA GLU A 519 27.08 -15.03 -13.76
C GLU A 519 25.64 -14.72 -14.17
N ARG A 520 25.41 -13.60 -14.87
CA ARG A 520 24.09 -13.28 -15.43
C ARG A 520 23.67 -14.31 -16.48
N MET A 521 24.55 -14.70 -17.40
CA MET A 521 24.23 -15.73 -18.39
C MET A 521 23.92 -17.09 -17.74
N GLU A 522 24.65 -17.47 -16.70
CA GLU A 522 24.38 -18.70 -15.95
C GLU A 522 22.99 -18.65 -15.30
N ARG A 523 22.63 -17.52 -14.67
CA ARG A 523 21.29 -17.30 -14.11
C ARG A 523 20.20 -17.39 -15.17
N ASP A 524 20.41 -16.79 -16.34
CA ASP A 524 19.44 -16.81 -17.45
C ASP A 524 19.23 -18.23 -18.01
N LEU A 525 20.29 -19.03 -18.11
CA LEU A 525 20.20 -20.44 -18.52
C LEU A 525 19.40 -21.27 -17.51
N LYS A 526 19.73 -21.17 -16.21
CA LYS A 526 18.98 -21.83 -15.14
C LYS A 526 17.52 -21.38 -15.09
N ALA A 527 17.25 -20.10 -15.40
CA ALA A 527 15.90 -19.58 -15.49
C ALA A 527 15.12 -20.21 -16.66
N LYS A 528 15.71 -20.29 -17.85
CA LYS A 528 15.11 -20.96 -19.03
C LYS A 528 14.84 -22.44 -18.79
N GLU A 529 15.74 -23.16 -18.13
CA GLU A 529 15.52 -24.57 -17.76
C GLU A 529 14.36 -24.73 -16.76
N ARG A 530 14.30 -23.84 -15.76
CA ARG A 530 13.18 -23.80 -14.81
C ARG A 530 11.85 -23.51 -15.51
N GLU A 531 11.84 -22.56 -16.45
CA GLU A 531 10.65 -22.22 -17.24
C GLU A 531 10.17 -23.42 -18.07
N LYS A 532 11.08 -24.12 -18.76
CA LYS A 532 10.76 -25.37 -19.47
C LYS A 532 10.18 -26.43 -18.54
N ARG A 533 10.78 -26.62 -17.36
CA ARG A 533 10.29 -27.56 -16.34
C ARG A 533 8.87 -27.20 -15.87
N ILE A 534 8.61 -25.93 -15.58
CA ILE A 534 7.27 -25.46 -15.17
C ILE A 534 6.25 -25.63 -16.30
N ALA A 535 6.63 -25.33 -17.54
CA ALA A 535 5.77 -25.54 -18.71
C ALA A 535 5.40 -27.02 -18.89
N ALA A 536 6.37 -27.94 -18.76
CA ALA A 536 6.15 -29.38 -18.80
C ALA A 536 5.24 -29.85 -17.65
N MET A 537 5.44 -29.33 -16.43
CA MET A 537 4.58 -29.63 -15.27
C MET A 537 3.12 -29.16 -15.50
N ASN A 538 2.92 -27.95 -15.99
CA ASN A 538 1.59 -27.42 -16.28
C ASN A 538 0.88 -28.22 -17.37
N LYS A 539 1.61 -28.63 -18.42
CA LYS A 539 1.09 -29.50 -19.48
C LYS A 539 0.67 -30.86 -18.92
N LEU A 540 1.52 -31.46 -18.08
CA LEU A 540 1.25 -32.72 -17.42
C LEU A 540 -0.02 -32.65 -16.54
N GLU A 541 -0.21 -31.58 -15.78
CA GLU A 541 -1.43 -31.39 -14.98
C GLU A 541 -2.69 -31.37 -15.85
N GLN A 542 -2.67 -30.66 -16.98
CA GLN A 542 -3.81 -30.60 -17.90
C GLN A 542 -4.12 -31.97 -18.53
N GLU A 543 -3.09 -32.73 -18.91
CA GLU A 543 -3.26 -34.08 -19.44
C GLU A 543 -3.79 -35.05 -18.39
N MET A 544 -3.29 -34.97 -17.15
CA MET A 544 -3.78 -35.77 -16.03
C MET A 544 -5.25 -35.47 -15.72
N GLU A 545 -5.66 -34.20 -15.73
CA GLU A 545 -7.07 -33.80 -15.52
C GLU A 545 -7.99 -34.34 -16.61
N LYS A 546 -7.57 -34.25 -17.86
CA LYS A 546 -8.32 -34.81 -19.00
C LYS A 546 -8.43 -36.32 -18.91
N ALA A 547 -7.33 -37.01 -18.58
CA ALA A 547 -7.30 -38.46 -18.42
C ALA A 547 -8.16 -38.94 -17.24
N ALA A 548 -8.25 -38.13 -16.18
CA ALA A 548 -9.05 -38.44 -15.00
C ALA A 548 -10.56 -38.40 -15.29
N ASN A 549 -11.02 -37.63 -16.30
CA ASN A 549 -12.43 -37.55 -16.71
C ASN A 549 -13.44 -37.37 -15.54
N GLY A 550 -13.06 -36.56 -14.54
CA GLY A 550 -13.86 -36.32 -13.33
C GLY A 550 -13.72 -37.36 -12.22
N ASP A 551 -12.99 -38.45 -12.44
CA ASP A 551 -12.56 -39.40 -11.40
C ASP A 551 -11.31 -38.94 -10.65
N LEU A 552 -11.04 -39.57 -9.51
CA LEU A 552 -9.83 -39.28 -8.73
C LEU A 552 -8.67 -40.11 -9.27
N PRO A 553 -7.59 -39.48 -9.78
CA PRO A 553 -6.48 -40.23 -10.35
C PRO A 553 -5.69 -40.95 -9.27
N GLU A 554 -5.52 -42.27 -9.39
CA GLU A 554 -4.70 -43.06 -8.47
C GLU A 554 -3.21 -42.91 -8.75
N TRP A 555 -2.41 -42.70 -7.69
CA TRP A 555 -0.96 -42.52 -7.82
C TRP A 555 -0.26 -43.69 -8.53
N LYS A 556 -0.70 -44.94 -8.28
CA LYS A 556 -0.09 -46.12 -8.91
C LYS A 556 -0.19 -46.08 -10.45
N ASN A 557 -1.33 -45.63 -10.97
CA ASN A 557 -1.58 -45.55 -12.41
C ASN A 557 -0.83 -44.37 -13.02
N VAL A 558 -0.90 -43.22 -12.36
CA VAL A 558 -0.18 -42.00 -12.77
C VAL A 558 1.33 -42.20 -12.79
N LYS A 559 1.89 -42.85 -11.76
CA LYS A 559 3.32 -43.18 -11.70
C LYS A 559 3.77 -44.07 -12.86
N ARG A 560 2.98 -45.07 -13.24
CA ARG A 560 3.31 -45.96 -14.37
C ARG A 560 3.26 -45.23 -15.71
N GLN A 561 2.29 -44.34 -15.87
CA GLN A 561 2.04 -43.65 -17.13
C GLN A 561 3.01 -42.49 -17.38
N TYR A 562 3.42 -41.76 -16.34
CA TYR A 562 4.14 -40.49 -16.48
C TYR A 562 5.54 -40.46 -15.83
N ALA A 563 6.14 -41.61 -15.53
CA ALA A 563 7.42 -41.71 -14.78
C ALA A 563 8.57 -40.83 -15.31
N ASN A 564 8.67 -40.66 -16.64
CA ASN A 564 9.72 -39.89 -17.32
C ASN A 564 9.14 -38.85 -18.30
N TYR A 565 8.02 -38.23 -17.93
CA TYR A 565 7.32 -37.30 -18.81
C TYR A 565 8.16 -36.04 -19.10
N GLU A 566 8.51 -35.83 -20.38
CA GLU A 566 9.27 -34.66 -20.86
C GLU A 566 10.55 -34.34 -20.06
N GLY A 567 11.22 -35.37 -19.51
CA GLY A 567 12.44 -35.21 -18.71
C GLY A 567 12.21 -34.68 -17.29
N LEU A 568 10.96 -34.60 -16.82
CA LEU A 568 10.63 -34.30 -15.43
C LEU A 568 11.10 -35.40 -14.48
N HIS A 569 11.52 -34.99 -13.30
CA HIS A 569 11.85 -35.93 -12.23
C HIS A 569 10.56 -36.54 -11.64
N LEU A 570 10.63 -37.77 -11.13
CA LEU A 570 9.46 -38.45 -10.55
C LEU A 570 8.79 -37.66 -9.40
N VAL A 571 9.58 -36.86 -8.67
CA VAL A 571 9.07 -35.97 -7.61
C VAL A 571 8.17 -34.87 -8.19
N ASP A 572 8.46 -34.38 -9.39
CA ASP A 572 7.64 -33.36 -10.07
C ASP A 572 6.33 -33.96 -10.55
N VAL A 573 6.37 -35.19 -11.08
CA VAL A 573 5.19 -35.95 -11.48
C VAL A 573 4.27 -36.20 -10.28
N LEU A 574 4.85 -36.52 -9.11
CA LEU A 574 4.11 -36.67 -7.85
C LEU A 574 3.47 -35.35 -7.40
N GLU A 575 4.18 -34.24 -7.56
CA GLU A 575 3.65 -32.92 -7.23
C GLU A 575 2.44 -32.58 -8.10
N CYS A 576 2.56 -32.74 -9.42
CA CYS A 576 1.46 -32.55 -10.36
C CYS A 576 0.26 -33.44 -10.01
N HIS A 577 0.49 -34.72 -9.73
CA HIS A 577 -0.55 -35.65 -9.27
C HIS A 577 -1.28 -35.13 -8.04
N ARG A 578 -0.54 -34.69 -7.01
CA ARG A 578 -1.11 -34.18 -5.76
C ARG A 578 -1.96 -32.95 -6.00
N GLN A 579 -1.53 -32.05 -6.89
CA GLN A 579 -2.27 -30.83 -7.22
C GLN A 579 -3.59 -31.15 -7.94
N VAL A 580 -3.53 -31.99 -8.97
CA VAL A 580 -4.72 -32.44 -9.73
C VAL A 580 -5.68 -33.20 -8.81
N PHE A 581 -5.18 -34.14 -8.01
CA PHE A 581 -5.99 -34.91 -7.07
C PHE A 581 -6.74 -34.00 -6.09
N ARG A 582 -6.05 -33.02 -5.46
CA ARG A 582 -6.68 -32.07 -4.54
C ARG A 582 -7.76 -31.23 -5.21
N ARG A 583 -7.56 -30.84 -6.47
CA ARG A 583 -8.52 -30.04 -7.24
C ARG A 583 -9.80 -30.83 -7.50
N LEU A 584 -9.68 -32.04 -8.04
CA LEU A 584 -10.80 -32.93 -8.33
C LEU A 584 -11.52 -33.38 -7.05
N TYR A 585 -10.77 -33.65 -5.98
CA TYR A 585 -11.34 -33.99 -4.67
C TYR A 585 -12.22 -32.87 -4.09
N ARG A 586 -11.77 -31.61 -4.18
CA ARG A 586 -12.57 -30.45 -3.74
C ARG A 586 -13.85 -30.29 -4.55
N ILE A 587 -13.80 -30.53 -5.87
CA ILE A 587 -14.98 -30.48 -6.74
C ILE A 587 -15.99 -31.54 -6.27
N ARG A 588 -15.55 -32.79 -6.08
CA ARG A 588 -16.42 -33.88 -5.60
C ARG A 588 -17.04 -33.62 -4.23
N ILE A 589 -16.27 -33.08 -3.28
CA ILE A 589 -16.83 -32.72 -1.97
C ILE A 589 -17.93 -31.67 -2.14
N LYS A 590 -17.69 -30.61 -2.91
CA LYS A 590 -18.69 -29.56 -3.13
C LYS A 590 -19.95 -30.12 -3.79
N GLU A 591 -19.82 -31.00 -4.78
CA GLU A 591 -20.97 -31.66 -5.42
C GLU A 591 -21.76 -32.50 -4.42
N ALA A 592 -21.07 -33.30 -3.59
CA ALA A 592 -21.69 -34.11 -2.55
C ALA A 592 -22.40 -33.24 -1.49
N GLU A 593 -21.77 -32.16 -1.03
CA GLU A 593 -22.36 -31.18 -0.11
C GLU A 593 -23.61 -30.51 -0.70
N GLN A 594 -23.57 -30.12 -1.99
CA GLN A 594 -24.72 -29.55 -2.68
C GLN A 594 -25.88 -30.55 -2.80
N LEU A 595 -25.59 -31.80 -3.14
CA LEU A 595 -26.61 -32.86 -3.20
C LEU A 595 -27.22 -33.12 -1.82
N ALA A 596 -26.40 -33.20 -0.78
CA ALA A 596 -26.85 -33.34 0.60
C ALA A 596 -27.74 -32.15 1.02
N TYR A 597 -27.32 -30.93 0.73
CA TYR A 597 -28.09 -29.72 1.03
C TYR A 597 -29.44 -29.71 0.29
N ARG A 598 -29.47 -30.08 -1.00
CA ARG A 598 -30.70 -30.22 -1.79
C ARG A 598 -31.65 -31.26 -1.17
N ALA A 599 -31.13 -32.41 -0.75
CA ALA A 599 -31.91 -33.44 -0.10
C ALA A 599 -32.47 -32.97 1.26
N GLN A 600 -31.67 -32.29 2.07
CA GLN A 600 -32.12 -31.69 3.34
C GLN A 600 -33.23 -30.66 3.12
N ARG A 601 -33.09 -29.74 2.15
CA ARG A 601 -34.16 -28.78 1.81
C ARG A 601 -35.47 -29.47 1.43
N LYS A 602 -35.41 -30.51 0.59
CA LYS A 602 -36.61 -31.29 0.21
C LYS A 602 -37.30 -31.91 1.43
N ARG A 603 -36.53 -32.48 2.38
CA ARG A 603 -37.08 -33.03 3.63
C ARG A 603 -37.75 -31.94 4.48
N ARG A 604 -37.14 -30.76 4.63
CA ARG A 604 -37.75 -29.62 5.34
C ARG A 604 -39.05 -29.15 4.70
N GLN A 605 -39.08 -29.04 3.36
CA GLN A 605 -40.29 -28.66 2.62
C GLN A 605 -41.41 -29.69 2.79
N ARG A 606 -41.09 -31.00 2.79
CA ARG A 606 -42.09 -32.05 3.05
C ARG A 606 -42.69 -31.94 4.45
N PHE A 607 -41.87 -31.66 5.47
CA PHE A 607 -42.36 -31.46 6.84
C PHE A 607 -43.21 -30.19 6.98
N LEU A 608 -42.81 -29.08 6.34
CA LEU A 608 -43.64 -27.87 6.30
C LEU A 608 -45.00 -28.11 5.63
N ALA A 609 -45.02 -28.77 4.47
CA ALA A 609 -46.27 -29.12 3.80
C ALA A 609 -47.17 -30.01 4.70
N PHE A 610 -46.58 -30.95 5.44
CA PHE A 610 -47.30 -31.76 6.42
C PHE A 610 -47.92 -30.91 7.55
N LEU A 611 -47.18 -29.94 8.10
CA LEU A 611 -47.69 -29.01 9.11
C LEU A 611 -48.81 -28.12 8.56
N GLU A 612 -48.66 -27.60 7.34
CA GLU A 612 -49.68 -26.77 6.67
C GLU A 612 -50.96 -27.55 6.38
N VAL A 613 -50.85 -28.81 5.93
CA VAL A 613 -52.01 -29.70 5.75
C VAL A 613 -52.70 -29.94 7.10
N SER A 614 -51.94 -30.23 8.15
CA SER A 614 -52.51 -30.40 9.50
C SER A 614 -53.25 -29.15 10.00
N ALA A 615 -52.73 -27.96 9.70
CA ALA A 615 -53.36 -26.69 10.03
C ALA A 615 -54.63 -26.39 9.21
N THR A 616 -54.61 -26.71 7.91
CA THR A 616 -55.75 -26.46 7.01
C THR A 616 -56.92 -27.40 7.28
N VAL A 617 -56.65 -28.68 7.59
CA VAL A 617 -57.69 -29.65 7.99
C VAL A 617 -58.44 -29.16 9.23
N SER A 618 -57.70 -28.63 10.23
CA SER A 618 -58.30 -28.04 11.42
C SER A 618 -59.23 -26.86 11.12
N ALA A 619 -58.90 -26.05 10.10
CA ALA A 619 -59.71 -24.91 9.73
C ALA A 619 -60.98 -25.29 8.94
N TYR A 620 -60.97 -26.40 8.20
CA TYR A 620 -62.06 -26.80 7.31
C TYR A 620 -63.08 -27.74 7.97
N TYR A 621 -62.68 -28.54 8.95
CA TYR A 621 -63.56 -29.49 9.67
C TYR A 621 -63.64 -29.20 11.18
N PRO A 622 -64.20 -28.06 11.62
CA PRO A 622 -64.20 -27.62 13.02
C PRO A 622 -65.13 -28.42 13.95
N GLU A 623 -66.01 -29.25 13.40
CA GLU A 623 -67.00 -30.05 14.14
C GLU A 623 -66.41 -31.31 14.79
N TYR A 624 -65.21 -31.72 14.39
CA TYR A 624 -64.51 -32.91 14.90
C TYR A 624 -63.42 -32.50 15.90
N ASP A 625 -63.18 -33.32 16.94
CA ASP A 625 -62.18 -33.03 17.98
C ASP A 625 -60.76 -32.98 17.40
N ALA A 626 -60.34 -31.78 17.00
CA ALA A 626 -59.03 -31.50 16.42
C ALA A 626 -57.87 -31.89 17.35
N ALA A 627 -58.10 -31.91 18.67
CA ALA A 627 -57.10 -32.33 19.65
C ALA A 627 -56.88 -33.85 19.63
N ALA A 628 -57.92 -34.64 19.34
CA ALA A 628 -57.82 -36.11 19.26
C ALA A 628 -57.06 -36.60 18.01
N ARG A 629 -57.05 -35.82 16.92
CA ARG A 629 -56.29 -36.12 15.68
C ARG A 629 -54.92 -35.45 15.61
N GLY A 630 -54.55 -34.67 16.64
CA GLY A 630 -53.28 -33.95 16.69
C GLY A 630 -53.16 -32.86 15.63
N GLU A 631 -54.25 -32.19 15.26
CA GLU A 631 -54.25 -31.14 14.25
C GLU A 631 -53.75 -29.80 14.82
N ILE A 632 -53.22 -28.94 13.93
CA ILE A 632 -52.64 -27.66 14.35
C ILE A 632 -53.71 -26.56 14.35
N HIS A 633 -54.00 -26.05 15.53
CA HIS A 633 -54.84 -24.86 15.74
C HIS A 633 -54.15 -23.87 16.69
N GLY A 634 -54.76 -22.69 16.88
CA GLY A 634 -54.15 -21.58 17.64
C GLY A 634 -53.88 -21.87 19.13
N ARG A 635 -54.26 -23.04 19.64
CA ARG A 635 -54.01 -23.50 21.02
C ARG A 635 -53.14 -24.77 21.12
N THR A 636 -52.85 -25.46 20.01
CA THR A 636 -52.08 -26.70 20.02
C THR A 636 -50.70 -26.46 20.63
N VAL A 637 -50.26 -27.30 21.55
CA VAL A 637 -48.88 -27.25 22.07
C VAL A 637 -48.06 -28.26 21.29
N PHE A 638 -46.79 -27.94 21.01
CA PHE A 638 -45.92 -28.81 20.24
C PHE A 638 -45.82 -30.23 20.85
N GLU A 639 -45.83 -30.34 22.18
CA GLU A 639 -45.82 -31.63 22.87
C GLU A 639 -47.02 -32.51 22.50
N ASP A 640 -48.22 -31.93 22.44
CA ASP A 640 -49.44 -32.67 22.09
C ASP A 640 -49.46 -33.03 20.60
N PHE A 641 -48.93 -32.15 19.75
CA PHE A 641 -48.73 -32.44 18.33
C PHE A 641 -47.75 -33.62 18.12
N ILE A 642 -46.62 -33.64 18.84
CA ILE A 642 -45.64 -34.72 18.73
C ILE A 642 -46.17 -36.04 19.29
N LYS A 643 -46.99 -36.04 20.33
CA LYS A 643 -47.65 -37.27 20.83
C LYS A 643 -48.45 -37.98 19.73
N ALA A 644 -49.07 -37.22 18.83
CA ALA A 644 -49.82 -37.77 17.69
C ALA A 644 -48.94 -38.13 16.48
N HIS A 645 -47.87 -37.37 16.22
CA HIS A 645 -47.12 -37.44 14.94
C HIS A 645 -45.65 -37.88 15.07
N SER A 646 -45.22 -38.33 16.25
CA SER A 646 -43.82 -38.74 16.49
C SER A 646 -43.35 -39.97 15.69
N THR A 647 -44.28 -40.82 15.25
CA THR A 647 -44.00 -42.03 14.45
C THR A 647 -44.06 -41.78 12.94
N GLU A 648 -44.46 -40.58 12.52
CA GLU A 648 -44.60 -40.26 11.09
C GLU A 648 -43.24 -40.19 10.41
N ALA A 649 -43.13 -40.79 9.22
CA ALA A 649 -41.89 -40.82 8.44
C ALA A 649 -41.36 -39.41 8.14
N VAL A 650 -42.28 -38.46 7.93
CA VAL A 650 -41.95 -37.05 7.65
C VAL A 650 -41.29 -36.37 8.85
N TYR A 651 -41.66 -36.76 10.08
CA TYR A 651 -41.06 -36.26 11.31
C TYR A 651 -39.69 -36.91 11.57
N LEU A 652 -39.59 -38.24 11.44
CA LEU A 652 -38.32 -38.96 11.62
C LEU A 652 -37.24 -38.49 10.63
N ASP A 653 -37.63 -38.18 9.39
CA ASP A 653 -36.72 -37.70 8.34
C ASP A 653 -36.05 -36.36 8.67
N ILE A 654 -36.68 -35.53 9.51
CA ILE A 654 -36.19 -34.17 9.84
C ILE A 654 -35.47 -34.10 11.20
N VAL A 655 -35.74 -35.04 12.11
CA VAL A 655 -35.08 -35.08 13.43
C VAL A 655 -33.58 -35.26 13.28
N GLY A 656 -32.81 -34.45 14.03
CA GLY A 656 -31.34 -34.51 14.02
C GLY A 656 -30.67 -33.83 12.81
N GLN A 657 -31.44 -33.22 11.90
CA GLN A 657 -30.84 -32.44 10.81
C GLN A 657 -30.40 -31.05 11.30
N PRO A 658 -29.27 -30.53 10.78
CA PRO A 658 -28.82 -29.18 11.09
C PRO A 658 -29.82 -28.13 10.57
N GLY A 659 -29.93 -26.94 11.18
CA GLY A 659 -30.84 -25.87 10.75
C GLY A 659 -32.13 -25.78 11.58
N SER A 660 -33.21 -25.25 11.00
CA SER A 660 -34.50 -25.07 11.70
C SER A 660 -35.01 -26.40 12.24
N THR A 661 -35.28 -26.42 13.54
CA THR A 661 -35.76 -27.64 14.21
C THR A 661 -37.22 -27.92 13.86
N PRO A 662 -37.72 -29.15 14.05
CA PRO A 662 -39.15 -29.44 13.89
C PRO A 662 -40.05 -28.51 14.73
N TYR A 663 -39.59 -28.07 15.90
CA TYR A 663 -40.28 -27.10 16.74
C TYR A 663 -40.34 -25.70 16.12
N ASP A 664 -39.24 -25.23 15.52
CA ASP A 664 -39.20 -23.92 14.86
C ASP A 664 -40.20 -23.88 13.69
N LEU A 665 -40.21 -24.92 12.86
CA LEU A 665 -41.13 -25.03 11.72
C LEU A 665 -42.59 -25.14 12.17
N PHE A 666 -42.86 -25.89 13.25
CA PHE A 666 -44.19 -25.94 13.86
C PHE A 666 -44.64 -24.56 14.34
N ARG A 667 -43.76 -23.81 15.03
CA ARG A 667 -44.07 -22.47 15.52
C ARG A 667 -44.34 -21.49 14.38
N ASP A 668 -43.64 -21.62 13.26
CA ASP A 668 -43.84 -20.77 12.09
C ASP A 668 -45.24 -20.95 11.49
N VAL A 669 -45.74 -22.19 11.43
CA VAL A 669 -47.11 -22.50 10.96
C VAL A 669 -48.16 -22.15 12.01
N GLN A 670 -47.90 -22.43 13.29
CA GLN A 670 -48.85 -22.21 14.38
C GLN A 670 -48.97 -20.72 14.78
N GLY A 671 -47.90 -19.94 14.66
CA GLY A 671 -47.81 -18.55 15.10
C GLY A 671 -48.94 -17.66 14.56
N PRO A 672 -49.19 -17.64 13.24
CA PRO A 672 -50.30 -16.91 12.64
C PRO A 672 -51.67 -17.34 13.18
N LEU A 673 -51.90 -18.65 13.33
CA LEU A 673 -53.15 -19.22 13.86
C LEU A 673 -53.39 -18.80 15.31
N ARG A 674 -52.32 -18.79 16.13
CA ARG A 674 -52.36 -18.38 17.53
C ARG A 674 -52.66 -16.90 17.68
N SER A 675 -52.10 -16.05 16.82
CA SER A 675 -52.38 -14.61 16.79
C SER A 675 -53.84 -14.35 16.41
N LYS A 676 -54.34 -15.02 15.36
CA LYS A 676 -55.75 -14.94 14.94
C LYS A 676 -56.70 -15.39 16.05
N TYR A 677 -56.42 -16.53 16.69
CA TYR A 677 -57.20 -17.03 17.83
C TYR A 677 -57.25 -16.03 18.99
N LYS A 678 -56.11 -15.43 19.36
CA LYS A 678 -56.06 -14.43 20.46
C LYS A 678 -56.91 -13.20 20.14
N MET A 679 -56.81 -12.69 18.91
CA MET A 679 -57.58 -11.53 18.46
C MET A 679 -59.08 -11.81 18.50
N GLU A 680 -59.53 -12.91 17.88
CA GLU A 680 -60.94 -13.29 17.85
C GLU A 680 -61.48 -13.55 19.27
N ARG A 681 -60.67 -14.15 20.15
CA ARG A 681 -61.06 -14.34 21.55
C ARG A 681 -61.29 -13.02 22.30
N GLU A 682 -60.48 -11.99 22.04
CA GLU A 682 -60.70 -10.67 22.62
C GLU A 682 -61.94 -9.98 22.04
N ASN A 683 -62.20 -10.14 20.73
CA ASN A 683 -63.43 -9.63 20.12
C ASN A 683 -64.68 -10.24 20.77
N VAL A 684 -64.68 -11.55 21.00
CA VAL A 684 -65.82 -12.22 21.64
C VAL A 684 -65.97 -11.82 23.11
N LYS A 685 -64.86 -11.59 23.83
CA LYS A 685 -64.93 -11.01 25.20
C LYS A 685 -65.55 -9.61 25.20
N LYS A 686 -65.30 -8.79 24.18
CA LYS A 686 -65.93 -7.47 24.05
C LYS A 686 -67.45 -7.60 23.90
N LEU A 687 -67.92 -8.52 23.06
CA LEU A 687 -69.37 -8.79 22.93
C LEU A 687 -70.01 -9.21 24.25
N ILE A 688 -69.33 -10.05 25.04
CA ILE A 688 -69.80 -10.44 26.37
C ILE A 688 -69.83 -9.23 27.32
N SER A 689 -68.82 -8.37 27.28
CA SER A 689 -68.78 -7.16 28.13
C SER A 689 -69.84 -6.12 27.78
N GLN A 690 -70.25 -6.08 26.50
CA GLN A 690 -71.30 -5.19 25.99
C GLN A 690 -72.72 -5.74 26.24
N GLY A 691 -72.84 -6.94 26.82
CA GLY A 691 -74.13 -7.59 27.07
C GLY A 691 -74.81 -8.14 25.81
N ILE A 692 -74.14 -8.12 24.66
CA ILE A 692 -74.66 -8.61 23.38
C ILE A 692 -74.66 -10.15 23.34
N LEU A 693 -73.73 -10.78 24.05
CA LEU A 693 -73.59 -12.23 24.12
C LEU A 693 -73.60 -12.70 25.58
N ASP A 694 -74.58 -13.52 25.95
CA ASP A 694 -74.57 -14.13 27.28
C ASP A 694 -73.41 -15.13 27.41
N ARG A 695 -72.76 -15.09 28.55
CA ARG A 695 -71.63 -15.95 28.90
C ARG A 695 -72.03 -17.41 29.10
N ASN A 696 -73.32 -17.69 29.30
CA ASN A 696 -73.87 -19.05 29.43
C ASN A 696 -74.61 -19.52 28.18
N ALA A 697 -74.58 -18.75 27.09
CA ALA A 697 -75.22 -19.09 25.83
C ALA A 697 -74.80 -20.49 25.33
N THR A 698 -75.74 -21.18 24.69
CA THR A 698 -75.47 -22.46 24.02
C THR A 698 -74.49 -22.26 22.87
N LEU A 699 -73.82 -23.33 22.42
CA LEU A 699 -72.85 -23.23 21.32
C LEU A 699 -73.50 -22.66 20.04
N GLU A 700 -74.75 -23.05 19.76
CA GLU A 700 -75.54 -22.57 18.62
C GLU A 700 -75.82 -21.06 18.70
N GLU A 701 -76.18 -20.56 19.88
CA GLU A 701 -76.39 -19.13 20.11
C GLU A 701 -75.08 -18.35 20.04
N TYR A 702 -73.99 -18.94 20.55
CA TYR A 702 -72.65 -18.38 20.46
C TYR A 702 -72.17 -18.25 19.01
N GLU A 703 -72.42 -19.26 18.17
CA GLU A 703 -72.12 -19.24 16.74
C GLU A 703 -72.93 -18.20 15.99
N ARG A 704 -74.24 -18.12 16.23
CA ARG A 704 -75.12 -17.13 15.58
C ARG A 704 -74.65 -15.71 15.89
N VAL A 705 -74.53 -15.36 17.17
CA VAL A 705 -74.22 -13.98 17.61
C VAL A 705 -72.80 -13.57 17.22
N THR A 706 -71.82 -14.47 17.27
CA THR A 706 -70.44 -14.13 16.89
C THR A 706 -70.25 -14.00 15.38
N GLN A 707 -71.04 -14.71 14.56
CA GLN A 707 -71.04 -14.58 13.11
C GLN A 707 -71.77 -13.30 12.66
N GLU A 708 -72.94 -13.00 13.23
CA GLU A 708 -73.69 -11.76 12.94
C GLU A 708 -72.87 -10.49 13.22
N ASN A 709 -72.01 -10.54 14.25
CA ASN A 709 -71.15 -9.42 14.65
C ASN A 709 -69.72 -9.49 14.06
N ASN A 710 -69.44 -10.43 13.15
CA ASN A 710 -68.09 -10.67 12.57
C ASN A 710 -66.96 -10.77 13.62
N ALA A 711 -67.26 -11.26 14.81
CA ALA A 711 -66.32 -11.25 15.93
C ALA A 711 -65.36 -12.45 15.91
N CYS A 712 -65.77 -13.57 15.33
CA CYS A 712 -65.01 -14.82 15.34
C CYS A 712 -65.28 -15.68 14.09
N SER A 713 -64.25 -16.39 13.62
CA SER A 713 -64.36 -17.34 12.51
C SER A 713 -64.88 -18.70 12.97
N LYS A 714 -65.64 -19.40 12.12
CA LYS A 714 -66.23 -20.74 12.41
C LYS A 714 -65.21 -21.74 13.00
N ALA A 715 -63.96 -21.69 12.52
CA ALA A 715 -62.86 -22.52 13.02
C ALA A 715 -62.49 -22.27 14.50
N ASN A 716 -62.69 -21.06 15.03
CA ASN A 716 -62.32 -20.70 16.39
C ASN A 716 -63.50 -20.58 17.35
N VAL A 717 -64.75 -20.53 16.86
CA VAL A 717 -65.94 -20.29 17.71
C VAL A 717 -66.05 -21.34 18.81
N SER A 718 -66.00 -22.62 18.45
CA SER A 718 -66.06 -23.75 19.39
C SER A 718 -64.89 -23.71 20.40
N LEU A 719 -63.66 -23.48 19.91
CA LEU A 719 -62.46 -23.38 20.74
C LEU A 719 -62.49 -22.20 21.73
N ILE A 720 -63.12 -21.08 21.35
CA ILE A 720 -63.26 -19.89 22.20
C ILE A 720 -64.38 -20.08 23.22
N HIS A 721 -65.52 -20.63 22.80
CA HIS A 721 -66.65 -20.98 23.68
C HIS A 721 -66.21 -21.91 24.81
N GLU A 722 -65.56 -23.02 24.44
CA GLU A 722 -65.06 -23.99 25.40
C GLU A 722 -64.00 -23.37 26.33
N SER A 723 -63.08 -22.57 25.78
CA SER A 723 -62.05 -21.92 26.58
C SER A 723 -62.61 -20.96 27.63
N LEU A 724 -63.63 -20.19 27.29
CA LEU A 724 -64.21 -19.19 28.18
C LEU A 724 -65.09 -19.85 29.25
N ARG A 725 -65.75 -20.97 28.90
CA ARG A 725 -66.48 -21.83 29.84
C ARG A 725 -65.55 -22.49 30.86
N ARG A 726 -64.48 -23.18 30.40
CA ARG A 726 -63.46 -23.78 31.29
C ARG A 726 -62.80 -22.73 32.19
N SER A 727 -62.50 -21.54 31.65
CA SER A 727 -61.94 -20.43 32.44
C SER A 727 -62.90 -19.85 33.49
N LYS A 728 -64.22 -19.96 33.29
CA LYS A 728 -65.23 -19.62 34.31
C LYS A 728 -65.28 -20.69 35.39
N GLN A 729 -65.36 -21.97 35.01
CA GLN A 729 -65.37 -23.10 35.95
C GLN A 729 -64.13 -23.10 36.85
N LEU A 730 -62.95 -22.85 36.28
CA LEU A 730 -61.72 -22.72 37.05
C LEU A 730 -61.77 -21.53 38.02
N ARG A 731 -62.29 -20.38 37.59
CA ARG A 731 -62.45 -19.20 38.47
C ARG A 731 -63.49 -19.42 39.58
N GLN A 732 -64.55 -20.17 39.30
CA GLN A 732 -65.54 -20.58 40.32
C GLN A 732 -64.92 -21.56 41.31
N LYS A 733 -64.16 -22.55 40.82
CA LYS A 733 -63.42 -23.50 41.68
C LYS A 733 -62.36 -22.81 42.53
N MET A 734 -61.62 -21.85 41.98
CA MET A 734 -60.68 -21.04 42.76
C MET A 734 -61.37 -20.14 43.77
N ARG A 735 -62.56 -19.59 43.45
CA ARG A 735 -63.37 -18.81 44.40
C ARG A 735 -63.98 -19.67 45.50
N SER A 736 -64.42 -20.90 45.21
CA SER A 736 -64.92 -21.82 46.22
C SER A 736 -63.79 -22.31 47.12
N GLN A 737 -62.61 -22.63 46.56
CA GLN A 737 -61.41 -22.98 47.34
C GLN A 737 -60.93 -21.81 48.22
N SER A 738 -60.93 -20.58 47.70
CA SER A 738 -60.58 -19.40 48.48
C SER A 738 -61.63 -19.03 49.54
N ALA A 739 -62.90 -19.38 49.31
CA ALA A 739 -63.97 -19.25 50.31
C ALA A 739 -63.87 -20.33 51.40
N GLU A 740 -63.57 -21.58 51.04
CA GLU A 740 -63.24 -22.67 51.99
C GLU A 740 -62.01 -22.29 52.83
N GLU A 741 -60.94 -21.76 52.23
CA GLU A 741 -59.76 -21.27 52.96
C GLU A 741 -60.08 -20.09 53.89
N GLY A 742 -61.06 -19.24 53.52
CA GLY A 742 -61.56 -18.14 54.35
C GLY A 742 -62.43 -18.60 55.53
N GLU A 743 -63.29 -19.60 55.32
CA GLU A 743 -64.10 -20.23 56.37
C GLU A 743 -63.25 -21.05 57.35
N ILE A 744 -62.18 -21.70 56.87
CA ILE A 744 -61.18 -22.36 57.73
C ILE A 744 -60.46 -21.33 58.61
N ARG A 745 -60.13 -20.13 58.10
CA ARG A 745 -59.54 -19.06 58.95
C ARG A 745 -60.51 -18.52 60.00
N HIS A 746 -61.79 -18.31 59.64
CA HIS A 746 -62.80 -17.84 60.59
C HIS A 746 -63.17 -18.87 61.67
N SER A 747 -63.10 -20.17 61.35
CA SER A 747 -63.31 -21.25 62.32
C SER A 747 -62.10 -21.51 63.23
N VAL A 748 -60.89 -21.16 62.79
CA VAL A 748 -59.68 -21.21 63.63
C VAL A 748 -59.62 -20.00 64.59
N GLU A 749 -60.10 -18.82 64.19
CA GLU A 749 -60.18 -17.64 65.07
C GLU A 749 -61.24 -17.78 66.17
N SER A 750 -62.36 -18.49 65.93
CA SER A 750 -63.40 -18.74 66.93
C SER A 750 -63.06 -19.85 67.94
N ILE A 751 -61.98 -20.60 67.72
CA ILE A 751 -61.48 -21.65 68.63
C ILE A 751 -60.28 -21.16 69.47
N SER A 752 -59.69 -20.00 69.17
CA SER A 752 -58.48 -19.50 69.85
C SER A 752 -58.69 -18.46 70.96
N SER A 753 -59.92 -18.25 71.43
CA SER A 753 -60.20 -17.28 72.52
C SER A 753 -60.18 -17.86 73.94
N ASP A 754 -59.73 -19.11 74.12
CA ASP A 754 -59.46 -19.72 75.43
C ASP A 754 -58.20 -20.58 75.32
N ASP A 755 -57.04 -19.99 75.58
CA ASP A 755 -56.03 -20.56 76.49
C ASP A 755 -54.76 -19.71 76.49
N SER A 756 -54.49 -19.12 77.66
CA SER A 756 -53.23 -18.51 78.02
C SER A 756 -52.22 -19.58 78.40
N TYR A 757 -51.11 -19.73 77.67
CA TYR A 757 -49.87 -20.20 78.31
C TYR A 757 -48.60 -19.85 77.53
N ASP A 758 -47.59 -19.56 78.34
CA ASP A 758 -46.22 -19.13 78.08
C ASP A 758 -45.32 -20.30 77.65
N GLY A 759 -44.26 -20.05 76.87
CA GLY A 759 -43.32 -21.11 76.47
C GLY A 759 -42.39 -20.80 75.31
N HIS A 760 -41.24 -20.23 75.62
CA HIS A 760 -40.04 -20.17 74.76
C HIS A 760 -39.63 -21.53 74.17
N THR A 761 -39.23 -21.59 72.88
CA THR A 761 -37.84 -21.94 72.46
C THR A 761 -37.61 -21.86 70.94
N GLU A 762 -36.40 -21.44 70.60
CA GLU A 762 -35.77 -21.31 69.29
C GLU A 762 -35.59 -22.64 68.55
N VAL A 763 -35.81 -22.69 67.22
CA VAL A 763 -35.00 -23.52 66.29
C VAL A 763 -34.99 -22.92 64.86
N GLY A 764 -33.86 -22.33 64.50
CA GLY A 764 -33.11 -22.58 63.25
C GLY A 764 -33.77 -22.41 61.87
N ASP A 765 -33.41 -21.30 61.20
CA ASP A 765 -33.53 -21.09 59.74
C ASP A 765 -32.18 -21.39 59.04
N PRO A 766 -32.05 -22.44 58.20
CA PRO A 766 -30.89 -22.65 57.35
C PRO A 766 -31.18 -22.37 55.87
N LYS A 767 -30.71 -21.20 55.44
CA LYS A 767 -30.47 -20.81 54.04
C LYS A 767 -29.69 -21.86 53.23
N ARG A 768 -29.85 -21.76 51.89
CA ARG A 768 -28.86 -22.10 50.82
C ARG A 768 -28.54 -23.59 50.58
N ARG A 769 -29.06 -24.11 49.47
CA ARG A 769 -28.39 -24.94 48.43
C ARG A 769 -29.49 -25.31 47.42
N ARG A 770 -29.37 -25.03 46.11
CA ARG A 770 -28.59 -25.84 45.18
C ARG A 770 -28.43 -25.12 43.83
N ARG A 771 -27.18 -24.99 43.41
CA ARG A 771 -26.71 -24.95 42.01
C ARG A 771 -26.10 -26.34 41.73
N LYS A 772 -26.21 -26.79 40.48
CA LYS A 772 -25.74 -28.06 39.87
C LYS A 772 -26.69 -29.26 40.00
N GLN A 773 -27.38 -29.58 38.91
CA GLN A 773 -26.93 -30.62 37.98
C GLN A 773 -27.03 -30.09 36.55
#